data_AF-A0A100IEJ2-F1
#
_entry.id   AF-A0A100IEJ2-F1
#
_cell.length_a   1.000
_cell.length_b   1.000
_cell.length_c   1.000
_cell.angle_alpha   90.00
_cell.angle_beta   90.00
_cell.angle_gamma   90.00
#
_symmetry.space_group_name_H-M   'P 1'
#
loop_
_entity.id
_entity.type
_entity.pdbx_description
1 polymer ?
#
loop_
_entity_poly.entity_id
_entity_poly.type
_entity_poly.pdbx_seq_one_letter_code
_entity_poly.pdbx_strand_id
1 'polypeptide(L)'
;MSAKPADASRPRAADPKKVHIADTVMTRGNWYKHVNWLNVFLIIGIPVYGCVQALWVPLQVKTAIWAVIYYFFTGLGITAGYHRLWAHCSYSARLPLRIWLAAVGGGAVEGSIRWWARDHRAHHRYTDTDKDPYSVRKGLLYSHLGWMVMKQNPKRIGRTDISDLNEDPVVVWQHRNYLKVVFTMGLIVPMLVSGLGWGDWWGGFVYAGILRIFFVQQATFCVNSLAHWLGDQPFDDRNSPRDHVITALVTLGEGYHNFHHEFPSDYRNAIEWHQYDPTKWSIWAWKQLGLAYDLKKFRANEIEKGRVQQLQKKLDQKRSRLDWGTPLDQLPVMEWDDYVEQAKNGRGLVAIAGVVHDVTDFIKDHPGGKAMINSGIGKDATAMFNGGVYYHSNAAHNLLSTMRVGVIRGGCEVEIWKRAQKEGAGYVRDDAGQRVIRAGEQVTKIPEPIPTADAALLSTPPFTTCAPLTVTIRSPLHSTFYLPAFLVLLLGVLLVTVAPPLRLSSPAFRLSSVLGHFRGSRLPSTSHSALTNLRKSLTTASMAPKHLRRPPQAPPVFTATAQSIVDDAKRLIEASRKVQDDVVATVKPDTATFNAVVKPLAQDENVMSLESHILGFYQAVSTQQELRDASSKAEELMDEFFIEAAMREDVFQLVDAVLKKNESLDPESRRLLEKEHKDFIRNGLGLPAGPKRDRFKEIKKRLSQISIEFQKNLNEENEGLWFTREELDGVPEDVLAGLKKGEGEHEGKLWLTFKYPDLFPTMKYAKNPETRKQVMIQNENKCNQNVPLFREAIILRDEAARLLGYPNHAAFRIEDKMAKTPETVNTFLGDLRSRLTAGGQKEIKSLLEFKKSDLESRGEKFDGHYYLWDHRFYDRLMLEKDYSLDQQLIAEYFPLQTTIEGMLKIFEELFGLVFVEITGEDREKVAPTGKGSDIVWHEDVQIFSVWNDEGEGSGFVGYLYLDLFPRTGKYGHAANFNLQPGFIDAEGNRRYPATALVCNFTKPTPKKPSLLKHDEVVTLFHELGHGIHDLVAKTIYSRFHGTNTVRDFVEAPSQMLENWCWTPSQLKSLSKHYSTLSPDYLAAWKEQAGSQEAPSEQIPDSVIENLIRTKHVNDALFNLRQLHFGIFDMTVHQPESHEKIKELPISATYNSLRKQITQMEGPESLGLGEEWGHGEATFGHLIGGYDAGYYGYLSSQVYSTDMFYTVFKDDPMNPTAGRRYRYKVLEKGGSQDEMTTLTEFLGREPKTDAFYKDMGLA
;
A
#
# COMPACT_ATOMS: atom_id res chain seq x y z
N MET A 1 -34.64 22.53 -61.19
CA MET A 1 -34.44 23.27 -59.93
C MET A 1 -35.00 22.42 -58.80
N SER A 2 -34.11 21.80 -58.00
CA SER A 2 -34.47 20.87 -56.92
C SER A 2 -34.57 21.64 -55.60
N ALA A 3 -35.76 21.67 -55.01
CA ALA A 3 -35.98 22.18 -53.66
C ALA A 3 -36.03 20.99 -52.69
N LYS A 4 -35.08 20.96 -51.75
CA LYS A 4 -35.03 19.99 -50.63
C LYS A 4 -36.24 20.18 -49.69
N PRO A 5 -36.81 19.11 -49.12
CA PRO A 5 -37.81 19.21 -48.06
C PRO A 5 -37.18 19.71 -46.75
N ALA A 6 -37.86 20.64 -46.09
CA ALA A 6 -37.43 21.26 -44.84
C ALA A 6 -37.42 20.26 -43.67
N ASP A 7 -36.28 20.21 -42.97
CA ASP A 7 -36.04 19.44 -41.76
C ASP A 7 -36.75 20.12 -40.56
N ALA A 8 -37.80 19.47 -40.05
CA ALA A 8 -38.64 19.94 -38.94
C ALA A 8 -38.06 19.61 -37.54
N SER A 9 -36.72 19.52 -37.37
CA SER A 9 -36.10 19.11 -36.10
C SER A 9 -35.10 20.09 -35.47
N ARG A 10 -34.93 21.31 -36.00
CA ARG A 10 -34.12 22.35 -35.31
C ARG A 10 -34.98 23.12 -34.30
N PRO A 11 -34.66 23.11 -32.99
CA PRO A 11 -35.32 24.00 -32.05
C PRO A 11 -35.02 25.45 -32.45
N ARG A 12 -36.06 26.31 -32.49
CA ARG A 12 -35.86 27.77 -32.63
C ARG A 12 -34.78 28.21 -31.64
N ALA A 13 -33.79 28.95 -32.13
CA ALA A 13 -32.69 29.47 -31.32
C ALA A 13 -33.25 30.10 -30.03
N ALA A 14 -33.01 29.46 -28.90
CA ALA A 14 -33.49 29.94 -27.62
C ALA A 14 -32.71 31.21 -27.27
N ASP A 15 -33.44 32.29 -26.98
CA ASP A 15 -32.85 33.54 -26.49
C ASP A 15 -31.97 33.23 -25.27
N PRO A 16 -30.63 33.45 -25.36
CA PRO A 16 -29.71 33.12 -24.27
C PRO A 16 -29.95 33.94 -23.00
N LYS A 17 -30.74 35.01 -23.06
CA LYS A 17 -31.14 35.84 -21.90
C LYS A 17 -32.42 35.37 -21.21
N LYS A 18 -33.16 34.42 -21.77
CA LYS A 18 -34.44 33.96 -21.20
C LYS A 18 -34.20 32.88 -20.14
N VAL A 19 -34.44 33.23 -18.87
CA VAL A 19 -34.36 32.31 -17.72
C VAL A 19 -35.34 31.14 -17.95
N HIS A 20 -34.86 29.90 -17.76
CA HIS A 20 -35.69 28.71 -17.95
C HIS A 20 -36.80 28.68 -16.89
N ILE A 21 -38.01 28.22 -17.24
CA ILE A 21 -39.17 28.27 -16.32
C ILE A 21 -38.87 27.57 -14.98
N ALA A 22 -38.12 26.48 -15.01
CA ALA A 22 -37.70 25.73 -13.82
C ALA A 22 -36.82 26.54 -12.83
N ASP A 23 -36.19 27.63 -13.28
CA ASP A 23 -35.35 28.51 -12.45
C ASP A 23 -36.13 29.72 -11.92
N THR A 24 -37.40 29.87 -12.29
CA THR A 24 -38.26 30.94 -11.76
C THR A 24 -39.00 30.47 -10.51
N VAL A 25 -39.31 31.38 -9.58
CA VAL A 25 -40.08 31.04 -8.38
C VAL A 25 -41.49 30.60 -8.79
N MET A 26 -41.95 29.45 -8.28
CA MET A 26 -43.30 28.97 -8.53
C MET A 26 -44.31 29.78 -7.69
N THR A 27 -45.27 30.38 -8.38
CA THR A 27 -46.33 31.24 -7.85
C THR A 27 -47.69 30.74 -8.34
N ARG A 28 -48.78 31.23 -7.75
CA ARG A 28 -50.14 30.94 -8.22
C ARG A 28 -50.38 31.32 -9.68
N GLY A 29 -49.63 32.29 -10.23
CA GLY A 29 -49.79 32.77 -11.60
C GLY A 29 -48.97 32.02 -12.66
N ASN A 30 -47.95 31.25 -12.27
CA ASN A 30 -47.07 30.54 -13.22
C ASN A 30 -46.92 29.03 -12.99
N TRP A 31 -47.49 28.45 -11.92
CA TRP A 31 -47.33 27.01 -11.60
C TRP A 31 -47.61 26.08 -12.80
N TYR A 32 -48.66 26.34 -13.59
CA TYR A 32 -49.03 25.54 -14.75
C TYR A 32 -47.97 25.55 -15.87
N LYS A 33 -47.05 26.53 -15.88
CA LYS A 33 -45.93 26.61 -16.82
C LYS A 33 -44.77 25.69 -16.43
N HIS A 34 -44.64 25.36 -15.14
CA HIS A 34 -43.66 24.40 -14.60
C HIS A 34 -44.07 22.94 -14.86
N VAL A 35 -45.34 22.69 -15.17
CA VAL A 35 -45.88 21.35 -15.43
C VAL A 35 -45.59 20.92 -16.87
N ASN A 36 -45.19 19.66 -17.03
CA ASN A 36 -45.10 18.96 -18.31
C ASN A 36 -46.42 18.25 -18.60
N TRP A 37 -47.36 18.97 -19.21
CA TRP A 37 -48.72 18.49 -19.48
C TRP A 37 -48.78 17.24 -20.36
N LEU A 38 -47.81 17.04 -21.25
CA LEU A 38 -47.72 15.80 -22.05
C LEU A 38 -47.45 14.60 -21.15
N ASN A 39 -46.43 14.69 -20.29
CA ASN A 39 -46.11 13.61 -19.36
C ASN A 39 -47.21 13.40 -18.32
N VAL A 40 -47.87 14.46 -17.86
CA VAL A 40 -49.06 14.36 -16.99
C VAL A 40 -50.16 13.56 -17.68
N PHE A 41 -50.46 13.84 -18.95
CA PHE A 41 -51.47 13.07 -19.68
C PHE A 41 -51.08 11.60 -19.84
N LEU A 42 -49.81 11.32 -20.19
CA LEU A 42 -49.32 9.96 -20.40
C LEU A 42 -49.25 9.11 -19.11
N ILE A 43 -48.85 9.71 -17.99
CA ILE A 43 -48.57 9.01 -16.72
C ILE A 43 -49.76 9.05 -15.75
N ILE A 44 -50.63 10.05 -15.85
CA ILE A 44 -51.80 10.20 -14.97
C ILE A 44 -53.09 10.05 -15.76
N GLY A 45 -53.23 10.79 -16.86
CA GLY A 45 -54.47 10.80 -17.65
C GLY A 45 -54.85 9.42 -18.23
N ILE A 46 -53.91 8.76 -18.90
CA ILE A 46 -54.13 7.43 -19.50
C ILE A 46 -54.40 6.36 -18.42
N PRO A 47 -53.65 6.27 -17.32
CA PRO A 47 -53.98 5.33 -16.24
C PRO A 47 -55.33 5.58 -15.57
N VAL A 48 -55.70 6.86 -15.31
CA VAL A 48 -57.02 7.20 -14.77
C VAL A 48 -58.12 6.73 -15.73
N TYR A 49 -57.94 6.93 -17.05
CA TYR A 49 -58.86 6.39 -18.04
C TYR A 49 -58.94 4.85 -17.97
N GLY A 50 -57.82 4.15 -17.82
CA GLY A 50 -57.80 2.69 -17.63
C GLY A 50 -58.56 2.22 -16.38
N CYS A 51 -58.34 2.88 -15.23
CA CYS A 51 -59.04 2.56 -13.99
C CYS A 51 -60.55 2.79 -14.10
N VAL A 52 -60.95 3.86 -14.80
CA VAL A 52 -62.34 4.16 -15.11
C VAL A 52 -62.91 3.07 -16.03
N GLN A 53 -62.23 2.72 -17.12
CA GLN A 53 -62.68 1.66 -18.04
C GLN A 53 -62.79 0.27 -17.37
N ALA A 54 -61.95 -0.04 -16.38
CA ALA A 54 -62.02 -1.28 -15.61
C ALA A 54 -63.33 -1.48 -14.83
N LEU A 55 -64.14 -0.43 -14.65
CA LEU A 55 -65.49 -0.54 -14.08
C LEU A 55 -66.51 -1.19 -15.05
N TRP A 56 -66.24 -1.16 -16.37
CA TRP A 56 -67.13 -1.69 -17.40
C TRP A 56 -66.53 -2.84 -18.21
N VAL A 57 -65.21 -3.03 -18.20
CA VAL A 57 -64.54 -4.13 -18.90
C VAL A 57 -64.22 -5.24 -17.89
N PRO A 58 -64.85 -6.42 -17.96
CA PRO A 58 -64.59 -7.50 -17.03
C PRO A 58 -63.19 -8.12 -17.27
N LEU A 59 -62.46 -8.43 -16.20
CA LEU A 59 -61.16 -9.08 -16.27
C LEU A 59 -61.30 -10.60 -16.53
N GLN A 60 -60.92 -11.06 -17.71
CA GLN A 60 -60.77 -12.50 -17.97
C GLN A 60 -59.46 -13.04 -17.39
N VAL A 61 -59.49 -14.28 -16.90
CA VAL A 61 -58.30 -14.95 -16.34
C VAL A 61 -57.15 -15.04 -17.35
N LYS A 62 -57.43 -15.34 -18.62
CA LYS A 62 -56.41 -15.40 -19.68
C LYS A 62 -55.74 -14.03 -19.92
N THR A 63 -56.55 -12.97 -19.93
CA THR A 63 -56.09 -11.58 -20.06
C THR A 63 -55.29 -11.14 -18.84
N ALA A 64 -55.69 -11.56 -17.63
CA ALA A 64 -54.93 -11.29 -16.41
C ALA A 64 -53.54 -11.95 -16.46
N ILE A 65 -53.47 -13.23 -16.84
CA ILE A 65 -52.20 -13.95 -17.00
C ILE A 65 -51.33 -13.28 -18.06
N TRP A 66 -51.92 -12.90 -19.20
CA TRP A 66 -51.19 -12.20 -20.26
C TRP A 66 -50.69 -10.83 -19.82
N ALA A 67 -51.50 -10.05 -19.10
CA ALA A 67 -51.08 -8.77 -18.55
C ALA A 67 -49.86 -8.94 -17.62
N VAL A 68 -49.83 -10.00 -16.81
CA VAL A 68 -48.69 -10.33 -15.94
C VAL A 68 -47.46 -10.77 -16.75
N ILE A 69 -47.60 -11.65 -17.73
CA ILE A 69 -46.48 -12.07 -18.60
C ILE A 69 -45.89 -10.86 -19.33
N TYR A 70 -46.76 -10.02 -19.90
CA TYR A 70 -46.34 -8.86 -20.66
C TYR A 70 -45.77 -7.74 -19.77
N TYR A 71 -46.23 -7.64 -18.52
CA TYR A 71 -45.57 -6.86 -17.47
C TYR A 71 -44.09 -7.27 -17.33
N PHE A 72 -43.79 -8.57 -17.16
CA PHE A 72 -42.40 -9.04 -17.06
C PHE A 72 -41.59 -8.76 -18.34
N PHE A 73 -42.17 -8.92 -19.53
CA PHE A 73 -41.45 -8.60 -20.78
C PHE A 73 -41.06 -7.13 -20.85
N THR A 74 -42.00 -6.23 -20.59
CA THR A 74 -41.71 -4.79 -20.65
C THR A 74 -40.84 -4.31 -19.49
N GLY A 75 -40.96 -4.93 -18.31
CA GLY A 75 -40.05 -4.72 -17.19
C GLY A 75 -38.61 -5.15 -17.51
N LEU A 76 -38.40 -6.34 -18.10
CA LEU A 76 -37.08 -6.79 -18.57
C LEU A 76 -36.51 -5.89 -19.67
N GLY A 77 -37.37 -5.30 -20.50
CA GLY A 77 -36.96 -4.27 -21.47
C GLY A 77 -36.27 -3.08 -20.79
N ILE A 78 -36.75 -2.67 -19.62
CA ILE A 78 -36.13 -1.62 -18.81
C ILE A 78 -34.92 -2.16 -18.02
N THR A 79 -35.10 -3.20 -17.20
CA THR A 79 -34.06 -3.65 -16.25
C THR A 79 -32.91 -4.41 -16.93
N ALA A 80 -33.18 -5.28 -17.90
CA ALA A 80 -32.14 -6.00 -18.63
C ALA A 80 -31.63 -5.19 -19.82
N GLY A 81 -32.51 -4.48 -20.52
CA GLY A 81 -32.18 -3.67 -21.68
C GLY A 81 -31.62 -2.30 -21.31
N TYR A 82 -32.54 -1.35 -21.07
CA TYR A 82 -32.18 0.07 -20.88
C TYR A 82 -31.12 0.25 -19.80
N HIS A 83 -31.28 -0.45 -18.69
CA HIS A 83 -30.43 -0.37 -17.52
C HIS A 83 -29.10 -1.12 -17.68
N ARG A 84 -29.13 -2.45 -17.71
CA ARG A 84 -27.92 -3.29 -17.63
C ARG A 84 -27.14 -3.38 -18.95
N LEU A 85 -27.82 -3.42 -20.09
CA LEU A 85 -27.18 -3.54 -21.41
C LEU A 85 -26.69 -2.18 -21.92
N TRP A 86 -27.55 -1.17 -21.97
CA TRP A 86 -27.20 0.12 -22.58
C TRP A 86 -26.66 1.16 -21.59
N ALA A 87 -27.17 1.27 -20.36
CA ALA A 87 -26.65 2.29 -19.45
C ALA A 87 -25.29 1.90 -18.84
N HIS A 88 -25.15 0.66 -18.36
CA HIS A 88 -23.95 0.20 -17.64
C HIS A 88 -23.04 -0.75 -18.40
N CYS A 89 -23.45 -1.20 -19.59
CA CYS A 89 -22.69 -2.16 -20.41
C CYS A 89 -22.20 -3.37 -19.59
N SER A 90 -23.06 -3.90 -18.70
CA SER A 90 -22.76 -5.01 -17.77
C SER A 90 -22.74 -6.39 -18.46
N TYR A 91 -23.28 -6.47 -19.67
CA TYR A 91 -23.19 -7.62 -20.57
C TYR A 91 -23.38 -7.17 -22.02
N SER A 92 -23.05 -8.05 -22.95
CA SER A 92 -23.25 -7.87 -24.40
C SER A 92 -24.38 -8.77 -24.89
N ALA A 93 -25.12 -8.35 -25.93
CA ALA A 93 -26.25 -9.10 -26.47
C ALA A 93 -26.21 -9.22 -27.99
N ARG A 94 -26.67 -10.35 -28.52
CA ARG A 94 -26.85 -10.55 -29.97
C ARG A 94 -28.03 -9.72 -30.49
N LEU A 95 -28.01 -9.42 -31.79
CA LEU A 95 -28.99 -8.56 -32.45
C LEU A 95 -30.46 -8.93 -32.17
N PRO A 96 -30.89 -10.22 -32.20
CA PRO A 96 -32.27 -10.58 -31.90
C PRO A 96 -32.73 -10.16 -30.50
N LEU A 97 -31.87 -10.38 -29.49
CA LEU A 97 -32.15 -9.99 -28.11
C LEU A 97 -32.17 -8.46 -27.96
N ARG A 98 -31.25 -7.75 -28.63
CA ARG A 98 -31.22 -6.27 -28.65
C ARG A 98 -32.51 -5.68 -29.23
N ILE A 99 -32.99 -6.21 -30.35
CA ILE A 99 -34.24 -5.76 -30.98
C ILE A 99 -35.43 -6.04 -30.05
N TRP A 100 -35.49 -7.24 -29.47
CA TRP A 100 -36.56 -7.61 -28.55
C TRP A 100 -36.61 -6.68 -27.34
N LEU A 101 -35.47 -6.49 -26.65
CA LEU A 101 -35.34 -5.60 -25.48
C LEU A 101 -35.69 -4.15 -25.83
N ALA A 102 -35.28 -3.65 -27.01
CA ALA A 102 -35.61 -2.31 -27.47
C ALA A 102 -37.11 -2.12 -27.75
N ALA A 103 -37.77 -3.15 -28.28
CA ALA A 103 -39.20 -3.13 -28.57
C ALA A 103 -40.04 -3.19 -27.29
N VAL A 104 -39.79 -4.18 -26.42
CA VAL A 104 -40.57 -4.35 -25.18
C VAL A 104 -40.28 -3.24 -24.16
N GLY A 105 -39.06 -2.70 -24.12
CA GLY A 105 -38.73 -1.52 -23.30
C GLY A 105 -39.49 -0.26 -23.73
N GLY A 106 -39.72 -0.07 -25.04
CA GLY A 106 -40.62 0.98 -25.53
C GLY A 106 -42.07 0.80 -25.09
N GLY A 107 -42.48 -0.45 -24.84
CA GLY A 107 -43.80 -0.79 -24.29
C GLY A 107 -44.00 -0.44 -22.81
N ALA A 108 -42.96 0.00 -22.08
CA ALA A 108 -43.06 0.50 -20.70
C ALA A 108 -43.35 2.02 -20.62
N VAL A 109 -43.14 2.76 -21.71
CA VAL A 109 -43.47 4.19 -21.84
C VAL A 109 -42.69 5.08 -20.86
N GLU A 110 -41.37 4.88 -20.76
CA GLU A 110 -40.47 5.60 -19.84
C GLU A 110 -39.40 6.47 -20.54
N GLY A 111 -39.55 6.67 -21.85
CA GLY A 111 -38.60 7.37 -22.71
C GLY A 111 -37.86 6.41 -23.64
N SER A 112 -37.18 6.97 -24.65
CA SER A 112 -36.31 6.18 -25.53
C SER A 112 -35.06 5.71 -24.79
N ILE A 113 -34.43 4.61 -25.24
CA ILE A 113 -33.17 4.09 -24.67
C ILE A 113 -32.14 5.21 -24.51
N ARG A 114 -31.93 6.01 -25.56
CA ARG A 114 -30.96 7.10 -25.57
C ARG A 114 -31.19 8.14 -24.47
N TRP A 115 -32.46 8.51 -24.23
CA TRP A 115 -32.82 9.52 -23.22
C TRP A 115 -32.71 8.94 -21.82
N TRP A 116 -33.27 7.74 -21.63
CA TRP A 116 -33.30 7.05 -20.34
C TRP A 116 -31.88 6.71 -19.87
N ALA A 117 -31.05 6.10 -20.73
CA ALA A 117 -29.69 5.69 -20.36
C ALA A 117 -28.79 6.90 -20.08
N ARG A 118 -28.96 8.01 -20.80
CA ARG A 118 -28.24 9.27 -20.51
C ARG A 118 -28.54 9.76 -19.10
N ASP A 119 -29.82 9.85 -18.74
CA ASP A 119 -30.26 10.41 -17.46
C ASP A 119 -29.97 9.44 -16.30
N HIS A 120 -30.04 8.13 -16.53
CA HIS A 120 -29.58 7.11 -15.57
C HIS A 120 -28.07 7.19 -15.29
N ARG A 121 -27.24 7.32 -16.34
CA ARG A 121 -25.80 7.56 -16.16
C ARG A 121 -25.55 8.87 -15.39
N ALA A 122 -26.36 9.90 -15.61
CA ALA A 122 -26.23 11.18 -14.92
C ALA A 122 -26.62 11.06 -13.45
N HIS A 123 -27.64 10.25 -13.14
CA HIS A 123 -28.02 9.88 -11.79
C HIS A 123 -26.84 9.22 -11.06
N HIS A 124 -26.25 8.13 -11.59
CA HIS A 124 -25.09 7.47 -10.95
C HIS A 124 -23.88 8.40 -10.74
N ARG A 125 -23.58 9.26 -11.72
CA ARG A 125 -22.42 10.16 -11.63
C ARG A 125 -22.61 11.28 -10.61
N TYR A 126 -23.86 11.70 -10.38
CA TYR A 126 -24.18 12.90 -9.62
C TYR A 126 -25.20 12.64 -8.50
N THR A 127 -25.32 11.39 -8.04
CA THR A 127 -26.31 10.93 -7.06
C THR A 127 -26.44 11.91 -5.90
N ASP A 128 -27.67 12.25 -5.54
CA ASP A 128 -27.99 13.14 -4.42
C ASP A 128 -27.50 14.59 -4.55
N THR A 129 -27.02 15.02 -5.71
CA THR A 129 -26.68 16.43 -5.97
C THR A 129 -27.78 17.14 -6.78
N ASP A 130 -27.67 18.46 -6.93
CA ASP A 130 -28.58 19.24 -7.78
C ASP A 130 -28.52 18.84 -9.27
N LYS A 131 -27.44 18.16 -9.68
CA LYS A 131 -27.23 17.67 -11.05
C LYS A 131 -27.90 16.31 -11.33
N ASP A 132 -28.39 15.64 -10.28
CA ASP A 132 -29.13 14.40 -10.39
C ASP A 132 -30.58 14.66 -10.88
N PRO A 133 -30.98 14.07 -12.03
CA PRO A 133 -32.31 14.27 -12.61
C PRO A 133 -33.44 13.69 -11.75
N TYR A 134 -33.12 12.73 -10.88
CA TYR A 134 -34.09 11.98 -10.06
C TYR A 134 -33.94 12.24 -8.56
N SER A 135 -33.01 13.14 -8.18
CA SER A 135 -32.57 13.37 -6.80
C SER A 135 -33.67 13.25 -5.76
N VAL A 136 -33.48 12.29 -4.85
CA VAL A 136 -34.38 12.06 -3.71
C VAL A 136 -34.46 13.28 -2.78
N ARG A 137 -33.42 14.13 -2.79
CA ARG A 137 -33.36 15.37 -1.98
C ARG A 137 -34.43 16.38 -2.34
N LYS A 138 -35.05 16.27 -3.53
CA LYS A 138 -36.20 17.08 -3.95
C LYS A 138 -37.54 16.55 -3.40
N GLY A 139 -37.52 15.46 -2.63
CA GLY A 139 -38.65 14.87 -1.94
C GLY A 139 -39.14 13.54 -2.55
N LEU A 140 -39.82 12.73 -1.74
CA LEU A 140 -40.35 11.41 -2.14
C LEU A 140 -41.29 11.49 -3.35
N LEU A 141 -42.22 12.47 -3.34
CA LEU A 141 -43.16 12.64 -4.45
C LEU A 141 -42.46 13.11 -5.73
N TYR A 142 -41.38 13.89 -5.59
CA TYR A 142 -40.59 14.32 -6.73
C TYR A 142 -39.83 13.16 -7.37
N SER A 143 -39.09 12.39 -6.57
CA SER A 143 -38.32 11.22 -7.02
C SER A 143 -39.20 10.08 -7.55
N HIS A 144 -40.43 9.93 -7.05
CA HIS A 144 -41.36 8.94 -7.58
C HIS A 144 -41.97 9.38 -8.93
N LEU A 145 -42.54 10.59 -9.00
CA LEU A 145 -43.32 10.99 -10.19
C LEU A 145 -43.04 12.43 -10.66
N GLY A 146 -42.65 13.32 -9.75
CA GLY A 146 -42.41 14.74 -10.05
C GLY A 146 -41.31 14.99 -11.09
N TRP A 147 -40.28 14.15 -11.16
CA TRP A 147 -39.21 14.27 -12.15
C TRP A 147 -39.73 14.12 -13.60
N MET A 148 -40.82 13.38 -13.80
CA MET A 148 -41.49 13.24 -15.10
C MET A 148 -42.53 14.33 -15.38
N VAL A 149 -43.33 14.71 -14.37
CA VAL A 149 -44.45 15.65 -14.58
C VAL A 149 -44.06 17.12 -14.45
N MET A 150 -42.85 17.43 -13.96
CA MET A 150 -42.31 18.79 -13.89
C MET A 150 -41.28 19.02 -15.00
N LYS A 151 -41.25 20.22 -15.56
CA LYS A 151 -40.22 20.62 -16.53
C LYS A 151 -38.89 20.80 -15.83
N GLN A 152 -37.90 20.02 -16.23
CA GLN A 152 -36.52 20.17 -15.76
C GLN A 152 -35.72 21.12 -16.64
N ASN A 153 -34.73 21.82 -16.09
CA ASN A 153 -33.78 22.61 -16.87
C ASN A 153 -32.66 21.69 -17.40
N PRO A 154 -32.53 21.48 -18.72
CA PRO A 154 -31.49 20.62 -19.29
C PRO A 154 -30.06 21.07 -18.96
N LYS A 155 -29.85 22.36 -18.64
CA LYS A 155 -28.54 22.90 -18.24
C LYS A 155 -28.12 22.50 -16.82
N ARG A 156 -29.08 22.11 -15.96
CA ARG A 156 -28.80 21.66 -14.58
C ARG A 156 -28.47 20.18 -14.51
N ILE A 157 -28.96 19.38 -15.45
CA ILE A 157 -28.69 17.94 -15.48
C ILE A 157 -27.22 17.71 -15.83
N GLY A 158 -26.57 16.83 -15.08
CA GLY A 158 -25.15 16.49 -15.28
C GLY A 158 -24.86 15.92 -16.67
N ARG A 159 -23.68 16.25 -17.22
CA ARG A 159 -23.26 15.71 -18.53
C ARG A 159 -22.68 14.31 -18.39
N THR A 160 -23.11 13.42 -19.28
CA THR A 160 -22.63 12.04 -19.39
C THR A 160 -22.25 11.74 -20.83
N ASP A 161 -21.28 10.84 -20.98
CA ASP A 161 -20.92 10.33 -22.29
C ASP A 161 -22.04 9.42 -22.82
N ILE A 162 -22.40 9.62 -24.08
CA ILE A 162 -23.45 8.93 -24.82
C ILE A 162 -23.01 8.64 -26.26
N SER A 163 -21.72 8.72 -26.54
CA SER A 163 -21.11 8.41 -27.84
C SER A 163 -21.54 7.02 -28.32
N ASP A 164 -21.35 6.02 -27.47
CA ASP A 164 -21.76 4.63 -27.65
C ASP A 164 -23.26 4.47 -27.99
N LEU A 165 -24.15 5.22 -27.32
CA LEU A 165 -25.59 5.20 -27.60
C LEU A 165 -25.95 5.81 -28.95
N ASN A 166 -25.15 6.78 -29.44
CA ASN A 166 -25.35 7.39 -30.75
C ASN A 166 -24.78 6.52 -31.88
N GLU A 167 -23.87 5.61 -31.56
CA GLU A 167 -23.26 4.66 -32.50
C GLU A 167 -24.09 3.36 -32.63
N ASP A 168 -24.91 3.02 -31.63
CA ASP A 168 -25.79 1.84 -31.67
C ASP A 168 -26.98 2.02 -32.64
N PRO A 169 -27.05 1.25 -33.76
CA PRO A 169 -28.11 1.40 -34.75
C PRO A 169 -29.52 1.09 -34.21
N VAL A 170 -29.63 0.16 -33.25
CA VAL A 170 -30.92 -0.21 -32.63
C VAL A 170 -31.42 0.93 -31.75
N VAL A 171 -30.53 1.54 -30.97
CA VAL A 171 -30.85 2.69 -30.10
C VAL A 171 -31.26 3.89 -30.94
N VAL A 172 -30.52 4.21 -31.99
CA VAL A 172 -30.84 5.33 -32.89
C VAL A 172 -32.17 5.10 -33.61
N TRP A 173 -32.42 3.90 -34.11
CA TRP A 173 -33.70 3.55 -34.75
C TRP A 173 -34.87 3.70 -33.77
N GLN A 174 -34.72 3.17 -32.56
CA GLN A 174 -35.75 3.21 -31.54
C GLN A 174 -36.03 4.65 -31.09
N HIS A 175 -34.99 5.46 -30.88
CA HIS A 175 -35.14 6.87 -30.53
C HIS A 175 -35.91 7.66 -31.59
N ARG A 176 -35.60 7.46 -32.88
CA ARG A 176 -36.30 8.11 -34.01
C ARG A 176 -37.76 7.68 -34.14
N ASN A 177 -38.08 6.44 -33.78
CA ASN A 177 -39.41 5.86 -33.92
C ASN A 177 -40.14 5.68 -32.59
N TYR A 178 -39.67 6.32 -31.51
CA TYR A 178 -40.07 6.00 -30.14
C TYR A 178 -41.59 6.04 -29.93
N LEU A 179 -42.28 7.08 -30.42
CA LEU A 179 -43.75 7.19 -30.29
C LEU A 179 -44.49 6.05 -31.02
N LYS A 180 -43.99 5.59 -32.17
CA LYS A 180 -44.56 4.45 -32.89
C LYS A 180 -44.35 3.16 -32.09
N VAL A 181 -43.18 2.98 -31.50
CA VAL A 181 -42.87 1.82 -30.65
C VAL A 181 -43.76 1.82 -29.40
N VAL A 182 -43.93 2.97 -28.73
CA VAL A 182 -44.82 3.13 -27.57
C VAL A 182 -46.25 2.74 -27.93
N PHE A 183 -46.81 3.28 -29.02
CA PHE A 183 -48.18 2.99 -29.41
C PHE A 183 -48.35 1.50 -29.77
N THR A 184 -47.40 0.95 -30.52
CA THR A 184 -47.47 -0.44 -31.00
C THR A 184 -47.26 -1.44 -29.87
N MET A 185 -46.13 -1.35 -29.16
CA MET A 185 -45.75 -2.31 -28.12
C MET A 185 -46.47 -2.04 -26.79
N GLY A 186 -46.88 -0.80 -26.53
CA GLY A 186 -47.62 -0.44 -25.32
C GLY A 186 -49.09 -0.84 -25.38
N LEU A 187 -49.78 -0.59 -26.51
CA LEU A 187 -51.24 -0.71 -26.60
C LEU A 187 -51.70 -1.74 -27.65
N ILE A 188 -51.16 -1.70 -28.87
CA ILE A 188 -51.64 -2.55 -29.96
C ILE A 188 -51.31 -4.03 -29.72
N VAL A 189 -50.06 -4.37 -29.44
CA VAL A 189 -49.62 -5.76 -29.24
C VAL A 189 -50.39 -6.47 -28.12
N PRO A 190 -50.52 -5.91 -26.90
CA PRO A 190 -51.28 -6.61 -25.84
C PRO A 190 -52.77 -6.76 -26.17
N MET A 191 -53.35 -5.79 -26.89
CA MET A 191 -54.72 -5.87 -27.40
C MET A 191 -54.87 -6.97 -28.47
N LEU A 192 -53.95 -7.02 -29.45
CA LEU A 192 -53.97 -8.02 -30.53
C LEU A 192 -53.82 -9.44 -29.98
N VAL A 193 -52.91 -9.66 -29.03
CA VAL A 193 -52.71 -11.00 -28.45
C VAL A 193 -53.97 -11.48 -27.73
N SER A 194 -54.63 -10.62 -26.97
CA SER A 194 -55.86 -10.99 -26.25
C SER A 194 -57.05 -11.16 -27.20
N GLY A 195 -57.17 -10.25 -28.17
CA GLY A 195 -58.22 -10.26 -29.18
C GLY A 195 -58.15 -11.45 -30.13
N LEU A 196 -56.97 -11.74 -30.68
CA LEU A 196 -56.76 -12.87 -31.58
C LEU A 196 -56.66 -14.21 -30.83
N GLY A 197 -56.13 -14.20 -29.60
CA GLY A 197 -55.94 -15.42 -28.81
C GLY A 197 -57.22 -15.96 -28.20
N TRP A 198 -58.05 -15.10 -27.59
CA TRP A 198 -59.28 -15.52 -26.91
C TRP A 198 -60.44 -14.52 -27.01
N GLY A 199 -60.41 -13.60 -27.98
CA GLY A 199 -61.52 -12.70 -28.28
C GLY A 199 -61.66 -11.48 -27.37
N ASP A 200 -60.74 -11.26 -26.42
CA ASP A 200 -60.85 -10.21 -25.42
C ASP A 200 -60.08 -8.93 -25.81
N TRP A 201 -60.55 -8.25 -26.86
CA TRP A 201 -59.94 -7.02 -27.38
C TRP A 201 -59.88 -5.91 -26.34
N TRP A 202 -61.02 -5.63 -25.69
CA TRP A 202 -61.12 -4.56 -24.71
C TRP A 202 -60.37 -4.89 -23.41
N GLY A 203 -60.41 -6.14 -22.94
CA GLY A 203 -59.59 -6.54 -21.80
C GLY A 203 -58.09 -6.46 -22.10
N GLY A 204 -57.67 -6.84 -23.30
CA GLY A 204 -56.27 -6.68 -23.75
C GLY A 204 -55.82 -5.21 -23.80
N PHE A 205 -56.70 -4.30 -24.25
CA PHE A 205 -56.40 -2.87 -24.27
C PHE A 205 -56.37 -2.24 -22.87
N VAL A 206 -57.35 -2.53 -22.02
CA VAL A 206 -57.48 -1.93 -20.69
C VAL A 206 -56.48 -2.54 -19.71
N TYR A 207 -56.44 -3.86 -19.56
CA TYR A 207 -55.63 -4.54 -18.55
C TYR A 207 -54.19 -4.75 -19.02
N ALA A 208 -53.98 -5.42 -20.17
CA ALA A 208 -52.63 -5.72 -20.66
C ALA A 208 -51.93 -4.53 -21.36
N GLY A 209 -52.72 -3.55 -21.84
CA GLY A 209 -52.24 -2.27 -22.37
C GLY A 209 -52.08 -1.24 -21.26
N ILE A 210 -53.17 -0.54 -20.92
CA ILE A 210 -53.15 0.67 -20.10
C ILE A 210 -52.75 0.40 -18.64
N LEU A 211 -53.46 -0.47 -17.93
CA LEU A 211 -53.22 -0.71 -16.51
C LEU A 211 -51.86 -1.37 -16.27
N ARG A 212 -51.44 -2.28 -17.15
CA ARG A 212 -50.10 -2.86 -17.10
C ARG A 212 -49.01 -1.81 -17.29
N ILE A 213 -49.14 -0.87 -18.25
CA ILE A 213 -48.19 0.25 -18.38
C ILE A 213 -48.12 1.03 -17.07
N PHE A 214 -49.28 1.36 -16.49
CA PHE A 214 -49.33 2.04 -15.20
C PHE A 214 -48.56 1.27 -14.11
N PHE A 215 -48.79 -0.04 -13.97
CA PHE A 215 -48.08 -0.87 -12.99
C PHE A 215 -46.58 -0.95 -13.25
N VAL A 216 -46.12 -1.07 -14.50
CA VAL A 216 -44.69 -1.06 -14.84
C VAL A 216 -44.07 0.27 -14.45
N GLN A 217 -44.70 1.40 -14.80
CA GLN A 217 -44.23 2.74 -14.45
C GLN A 217 -44.16 2.93 -12.93
N GLN A 218 -45.20 2.56 -12.18
CA GLN A 218 -45.17 2.69 -10.73
C GLN A 218 -44.07 1.81 -10.11
N ALA A 219 -43.86 0.61 -10.64
CA ALA A 219 -42.77 -0.27 -10.22
C ALA A 219 -41.40 0.36 -10.50
N THR A 220 -41.10 0.79 -11.73
CA THR A 220 -39.80 1.40 -12.07
C THR A 220 -39.57 2.72 -11.35
N PHE A 221 -40.61 3.51 -11.12
CA PHE A 221 -40.54 4.75 -10.33
C PHE A 221 -40.24 4.50 -8.85
N CYS A 222 -40.47 3.28 -8.34
CA CYS A 222 -40.04 2.89 -6.99
C CYS A 222 -38.52 2.70 -6.91
N VAL A 223 -37.81 2.51 -8.02
CA VAL A 223 -36.33 2.50 -8.03
C VAL A 223 -35.81 3.87 -7.64
N ASN A 224 -36.32 4.93 -8.28
CA ASN A 224 -35.92 6.31 -7.98
C ASN A 224 -36.39 6.79 -6.59
N SER A 225 -37.50 6.26 -6.08
CA SER A 225 -38.08 6.67 -4.79
C SER A 225 -37.84 5.67 -3.67
N LEU A 226 -38.56 4.55 -3.63
CA LEU A 226 -38.51 3.58 -2.53
C LEU A 226 -37.12 2.97 -2.36
N ALA A 227 -36.36 2.72 -3.43
CA ALA A 227 -35.00 2.20 -3.32
C ALA A 227 -33.98 3.24 -2.83
N HIS A 228 -34.39 4.50 -2.65
CA HIS A 228 -33.63 5.54 -1.95
C HIS A 228 -34.21 5.90 -0.57
N TRP A 229 -35.34 5.30 -0.16
CA TRP A 229 -36.03 5.62 1.12
C TRP A 229 -36.12 4.43 2.08
N LEU A 230 -36.33 3.22 1.56
CA LEU A 230 -36.59 2.02 2.35
C LEU A 230 -35.44 1.04 2.17
N GLY A 231 -35.01 0.42 3.27
CA GLY A 231 -34.00 -0.65 3.25
C GLY A 231 -32.71 -0.33 3.99
N ASP A 232 -31.78 -1.27 3.86
CA ASP A 232 -30.44 -1.21 4.44
C ASP A 232 -29.43 -0.62 3.46
N GLN A 233 -28.27 -0.21 3.96
CA GLN A 233 -27.14 0.25 3.12
C GLN A 233 -25.93 -0.65 3.41
N PRO A 234 -25.95 -1.91 2.92
CA PRO A 234 -24.95 -2.91 3.29
C PRO A 234 -23.57 -2.70 2.65
N PHE A 235 -23.42 -1.84 1.65
CA PHE A 235 -22.14 -1.64 0.94
C PHE A 235 -21.61 -0.21 1.08
N ASP A 236 -22.47 0.81 0.96
CA ASP A 236 -22.09 2.22 1.14
C ASP A 236 -23.27 3.07 1.62
N ASP A 237 -23.08 3.99 2.57
CA ASP A 237 -24.14 4.86 3.10
C ASP A 237 -23.86 6.35 2.89
N ARG A 238 -22.89 6.69 2.03
CA ARG A 238 -22.59 8.09 1.63
C ARG A 238 -23.74 8.75 0.85
N ASN A 239 -24.46 7.97 0.05
CA ASN A 239 -25.61 8.40 -0.73
C ASN A 239 -26.86 7.67 -0.29
N SER A 240 -28.02 8.06 -0.80
CA SER A 240 -29.35 7.54 -0.44
C SER A 240 -29.77 6.13 -0.92
N PRO A 241 -29.12 5.45 -1.90
CA PRO A 241 -29.52 4.10 -2.34
C PRO A 241 -29.54 3.05 -1.23
N ARG A 242 -30.53 2.17 -1.24
CA ARG A 242 -30.82 1.15 -0.22
C ARG A 242 -31.20 -0.21 -0.83
N ASP A 243 -30.86 -1.26 -0.11
CA ASP A 243 -31.25 -2.64 -0.37
C ASP A 243 -32.52 -2.99 0.41
N HIS A 244 -33.59 -3.35 -0.30
CA HIS A 244 -34.87 -3.70 0.31
C HIS A 244 -35.60 -4.79 -0.49
N VAL A 245 -35.88 -5.92 0.17
CA VAL A 245 -36.50 -7.10 -0.47
C VAL A 245 -37.86 -6.81 -1.08
N ILE A 246 -38.73 -6.05 -0.41
CA ILE A 246 -40.06 -5.73 -0.95
C ILE A 246 -39.93 -4.81 -2.17
N THR A 247 -39.01 -3.85 -2.12
CA THR A 247 -38.71 -3.01 -3.29
C THR A 247 -38.18 -3.87 -4.43
N ALA A 248 -37.30 -4.84 -4.15
CA ALA A 248 -36.77 -5.76 -5.16
C ALA A 248 -37.87 -6.65 -5.78
N LEU A 249 -38.85 -7.10 -4.99
CA LEU A 249 -40.02 -7.84 -5.49
C LEU A 249 -40.85 -7.02 -6.48
N VAL A 250 -41.12 -5.76 -6.13
CA VAL A 250 -41.92 -4.84 -6.97
C VAL A 250 -41.15 -4.38 -8.20
N THR A 251 -39.81 -4.32 -8.14
CA THR A 251 -38.95 -3.70 -9.17
C THR A 251 -38.08 -4.70 -9.95
N LEU A 252 -38.43 -5.99 -9.95
CA LEU A 252 -37.70 -7.03 -10.70
C LEU A 252 -36.21 -7.15 -10.35
N GLY A 253 -35.87 -6.97 -9.07
CA GLY A 253 -34.50 -7.06 -8.53
C GLY A 253 -33.79 -5.72 -8.36
N GLU A 254 -34.36 -4.62 -8.87
CA GLU A 254 -33.74 -3.29 -8.80
C GLU A 254 -33.72 -2.68 -7.39
N GLY A 255 -34.45 -3.28 -6.45
CA GLY A 255 -34.45 -2.90 -5.04
C GLY A 255 -33.22 -3.31 -4.24
N TYR A 256 -32.26 -4.06 -4.80
CA TYR A 256 -30.90 -4.18 -4.25
C TYR A 256 -30.05 -3.02 -4.78
N HIS A 257 -30.51 -1.81 -4.47
CA HIS A 257 -30.05 -0.59 -5.12
C HIS A 257 -28.75 -0.05 -4.51
N ASN A 258 -28.45 -0.40 -3.26
CA ASN A 258 -27.19 -0.07 -2.62
C ASN A 258 -26.04 -0.83 -3.27
N PHE A 259 -26.21 -2.14 -3.51
CA PHE A 259 -25.24 -2.93 -4.27
C PHE A 259 -25.03 -2.36 -5.67
N HIS A 260 -26.13 -2.02 -6.35
CA HIS A 260 -26.09 -1.53 -7.71
C HIS A 260 -25.35 -0.19 -7.84
N HIS A 261 -25.54 0.74 -6.91
CA HIS A 261 -24.84 2.03 -6.94
C HIS A 261 -23.35 1.91 -6.64
N GLU A 262 -22.96 0.97 -5.78
CA GLU A 262 -21.56 0.71 -5.46
C GLU A 262 -20.85 -0.07 -6.59
N PHE A 263 -21.55 -1.00 -7.23
CA PHE A 263 -20.99 -1.90 -8.25
C PHE A 263 -21.78 -1.88 -9.58
N PRO A 264 -21.91 -0.71 -10.26
CA PRO A 264 -22.86 -0.52 -11.35
C PRO A 264 -22.59 -1.35 -12.61
N SER A 265 -21.35 -1.83 -12.80
CA SER A 265 -21.00 -2.68 -13.94
C SER A 265 -21.21 -4.18 -13.71
N ASP A 266 -21.57 -4.62 -12.48
CA ASP A 266 -21.98 -6.02 -12.25
C ASP A 266 -23.33 -6.28 -12.92
N TYR A 267 -23.47 -7.37 -13.66
CA TYR A 267 -24.76 -7.71 -14.26
C TYR A 267 -25.80 -8.14 -13.22
N ARG A 268 -25.43 -8.33 -11.95
CA ARG A 268 -26.31 -8.71 -10.83
C ARG A 268 -26.61 -7.49 -9.96
N ASN A 269 -27.85 -7.33 -9.49
CA ASN A 269 -28.12 -6.41 -8.38
C ASN A 269 -28.20 -7.20 -7.08
N ALA A 270 -28.75 -8.41 -7.14
CA ALA A 270 -28.74 -9.33 -6.02
C ALA A 270 -27.64 -10.38 -6.18
N ILE A 271 -26.64 -10.38 -5.30
CA ILE A 271 -25.45 -11.22 -5.44
C ILE A 271 -25.67 -12.67 -5.02
N GLU A 272 -26.54 -12.91 -4.04
CA GLU A 272 -26.84 -14.26 -3.57
C GLU A 272 -27.78 -14.96 -4.54
N TRP A 273 -27.63 -16.26 -4.70
CA TRP A 273 -28.44 -17.03 -5.65
C TRP A 273 -29.94 -17.02 -5.27
N HIS A 274 -30.26 -17.00 -3.97
CA HIS A 274 -31.61 -17.03 -3.43
C HIS A 274 -32.30 -15.66 -3.40
N GLN A 275 -31.56 -14.57 -3.61
CA GLN A 275 -32.14 -13.24 -3.63
C GLN A 275 -32.89 -12.99 -4.95
N TYR A 276 -34.14 -12.53 -4.84
CA TYR A 276 -35.04 -12.28 -5.95
C TYR A 276 -34.49 -11.20 -6.89
N ASP A 277 -34.01 -11.63 -8.06
CA ASP A 277 -33.57 -10.77 -9.16
C ASP A 277 -33.85 -11.52 -10.47
N PRO A 278 -35.11 -11.46 -10.97
CA PRO A 278 -35.49 -12.12 -12.21
C PRO A 278 -34.71 -11.59 -13.42
N THR A 279 -34.20 -10.36 -13.34
CA THR A 279 -33.34 -9.76 -14.38
C THR A 279 -32.00 -10.50 -14.46
N LYS A 280 -31.33 -10.73 -13.32
CA LYS A 280 -30.11 -11.55 -13.22
C LYS A 280 -30.32 -12.95 -13.79
N TRP A 281 -31.42 -13.61 -13.42
CA TRP A 281 -31.71 -14.97 -13.90
C TRP A 281 -31.98 -15.00 -15.41
N SER A 282 -32.68 -14.00 -15.94
CA SER A 282 -32.96 -13.89 -17.38
C SER A 282 -31.69 -13.67 -18.19
N ILE A 283 -30.80 -12.75 -17.77
CA ILE A 283 -29.51 -12.50 -18.43
C ILE A 283 -28.63 -13.76 -18.40
N TRP A 284 -28.60 -14.46 -17.25
CA TRP A 284 -27.87 -15.71 -17.14
C TRP A 284 -28.45 -16.80 -18.07
N ALA A 285 -29.78 -16.94 -18.15
CA ALA A 285 -30.42 -17.89 -19.05
C ALA A 285 -30.14 -17.57 -20.52
N TRP A 286 -30.20 -16.29 -20.92
CA TRP A 286 -29.84 -15.86 -22.26
C TRP A 286 -28.36 -16.10 -22.58
N LYS A 287 -27.47 -16.06 -21.59
CA LYS A 287 -26.08 -16.50 -21.77
C LYS A 287 -26.01 -17.97 -22.14
N GLN A 288 -26.76 -18.84 -21.45
CA GLN A 288 -26.80 -20.27 -21.77
C GLN A 288 -27.36 -20.54 -23.18
N LEU A 289 -28.30 -19.71 -23.64
CA LEU A 289 -28.87 -19.78 -24.98
C LEU A 289 -27.99 -19.10 -26.06
N GLY A 290 -26.83 -18.56 -25.69
CA GLY A 290 -25.94 -17.84 -26.61
C GLY A 290 -26.49 -16.50 -27.12
N LEU A 291 -27.51 -15.94 -26.47
CA LEU A 291 -28.13 -14.65 -26.81
C LEU A 291 -27.45 -13.48 -26.07
N ALA A 292 -26.85 -13.74 -24.91
CA ALA A 292 -26.03 -12.81 -24.13
C ALA A 292 -24.60 -13.35 -23.92
N TYR A 293 -23.62 -12.47 -23.76
CA TYR A 293 -22.21 -12.80 -23.53
C TYR A 293 -21.50 -11.69 -22.75
N ASP A 294 -20.24 -11.90 -22.35
CA ASP A 294 -19.43 -10.93 -21.57
C ASP A 294 -20.10 -10.40 -20.29
N LEU A 295 -20.77 -11.28 -19.54
CA LEU A 295 -21.39 -10.93 -18.26
C LEU A 295 -20.32 -10.52 -17.23
N LYS A 296 -20.29 -9.24 -16.86
CA LYS A 296 -19.32 -8.65 -15.93
C LYS A 296 -19.72 -8.91 -14.47
N LYS A 297 -18.75 -9.32 -13.64
CA LYS A 297 -18.93 -9.49 -12.18
C LYS A 297 -17.80 -8.78 -11.44
N PHE A 298 -18.12 -8.12 -10.33
CA PHE A 298 -17.10 -7.63 -9.40
C PHE A 298 -16.52 -8.79 -8.58
N ARG A 299 -15.24 -8.64 -8.18
CA ARG A 299 -14.53 -9.63 -7.36
C ARG A 299 -15.21 -9.73 -5.99
N ALA A 300 -15.45 -10.95 -5.51
CA ALA A 300 -16.13 -11.20 -4.24
C ALA A 300 -15.48 -10.47 -3.05
N ASN A 301 -14.16 -10.34 -3.07
CA ASN A 301 -13.40 -9.60 -2.06
C ASN A 301 -13.81 -8.12 -1.94
N GLU A 302 -14.08 -7.43 -3.06
CA GLU A 302 -14.47 -6.01 -3.04
C GLU A 302 -15.90 -5.82 -2.50
N ILE A 303 -16.78 -6.78 -2.81
CA ILE A 303 -18.15 -6.82 -2.29
C ILE A 303 -18.17 -7.03 -0.77
N GLU A 304 -17.31 -7.93 -0.27
CA GLU A 304 -17.19 -8.20 1.17
C GLU A 304 -16.49 -7.07 1.94
N LYS A 305 -15.52 -6.37 1.33
CA LYS A 305 -14.93 -5.14 1.92
C LYS A 305 -16.02 -4.10 2.23
N GLY A 306 -16.92 -3.83 1.29
CA GLY A 306 -18.04 -2.89 1.51
C GLY A 306 -18.96 -3.32 2.66
N ARG A 307 -19.29 -4.63 2.76
CA ARG A 307 -20.09 -5.19 3.87
C ARG A 307 -19.44 -5.02 5.22
N VAL A 308 -18.15 -5.33 5.33
CA VAL A 308 -17.41 -5.24 6.59
C VAL A 308 -17.32 -3.78 7.07
N GLN A 309 -17.10 -2.84 6.16
CA GLN A 309 -17.07 -1.40 6.49
C GLN A 309 -18.41 -0.90 7.05
N GLN A 310 -19.53 -1.27 6.43
CA GLN A 310 -20.86 -0.88 6.93
C GLN A 310 -21.24 -1.57 8.26
N LEU A 311 -20.80 -2.82 8.47
CA LEU A 311 -20.98 -3.51 9.75
C LEU A 311 -20.23 -2.82 10.89
N GLN A 312 -19.00 -2.38 10.66
CA GLN A 312 -18.20 -1.66 11.65
C GLN A 312 -18.91 -0.36 12.09
N LYS A 313 -19.46 0.40 11.13
CA LYS A 313 -20.21 1.63 11.42
C LYS A 313 -21.44 1.41 12.31
N LYS A 314 -22.19 0.31 12.11
CA LYS A 314 -23.33 -0.07 12.96
C LYS A 314 -22.90 -0.50 14.38
N LEU A 315 -21.72 -1.09 14.53
CA LEU A 315 -21.18 -1.52 15.83
C LEU A 315 -20.81 -0.31 16.71
N ASP A 316 -20.19 0.70 16.12
CA ASP A 316 -19.75 1.89 16.85
C ASP A 316 -20.94 2.73 17.37
N GLN A 317 -22.05 2.80 16.62
CA GLN A 317 -23.29 3.47 17.07
C GLN A 317 -23.98 2.79 18.27
N LYS A 318 -23.85 1.46 18.44
CA LYS A 318 -24.42 0.77 19.61
C LYS A 318 -23.59 1.00 20.86
N ARG A 319 -22.26 1.06 20.71
CA ARG A 319 -21.34 1.31 21.83
C ARG A 319 -21.59 2.64 22.51
N SER A 320 -22.08 3.62 21.76
CA SER A 320 -22.32 4.94 22.31
C SER A 320 -23.50 5.01 23.30
N ARG A 321 -24.32 3.98 23.51
CA ARG A 321 -25.57 4.09 24.31
C ARG A 321 -25.48 3.55 25.74
N LEU A 322 -24.30 3.17 26.21
CA LEU A 322 -24.11 2.42 27.46
C LEU A 322 -23.25 3.22 28.45
N ASP A 323 -23.51 3.08 29.76
CA ASP A 323 -22.73 3.69 30.84
C ASP A 323 -21.51 2.83 31.18
N TRP A 324 -20.32 3.42 31.11
CA TRP A 324 -19.04 2.76 31.34
C TRP A 324 -18.28 3.29 32.56
N GLY A 325 -18.94 4.10 33.40
CA GLY A 325 -18.36 4.75 34.57
C GLY A 325 -17.41 5.90 34.22
N THR A 326 -16.96 6.63 35.24
CA THR A 326 -16.12 7.82 35.05
C THR A 326 -14.80 7.45 34.37
N PRO A 327 -14.45 8.09 33.23
CA PRO A 327 -13.17 7.89 32.56
C PRO A 327 -11.99 8.21 33.49
N LEU A 328 -10.92 7.40 33.48
CA LEU A 328 -9.83 7.55 34.46
C LEU A 328 -9.06 8.88 34.35
N ASP A 329 -9.16 9.57 33.22
CA ASP A 329 -8.58 10.91 32.98
C ASP A 329 -9.37 12.02 33.69
N GLN A 330 -10.63 11.74 34.07
CA GLN A 330 -11.48 12.64 34.82
C GLN A 330 -11.47 12.38 36.33
N LEU A 331 -10.81 11.30 36.77
CA LEU A 331 -10.68 10.97 38.18
C LEU A 331 -9.57 11.80 38.85
N PRO A 332 -9.82 12.31 40.06
CA PRO A 332 -8.83 13.07 40.81
C PRO A 332 -7.61 12.19 41.13
N VAL A 333 -6.42 12.81 41.11
CA VAL A 333 -5.18 12.16 41.56
C VAL A 333 -5.14 12.22 43.09
N MET A 334 -4.81 11.11 43.74
CA MET A 334 -4.71 10.97 45.18
C MET A 334 -3.31 10.46 45.54
N GLU A 335 -2.68 11.03 46.56
CA GLU A 335 -1.42 10.48 47.06
C GLU A 335 -1.69 9.17 47.81
N TRP A 336 -0.70 8.28 47.84
CA TRP A 336 -0.84 7.00 48.57
C TRP A 336 -1.15 7.23 50.05
N ASP A 337 -0.49 8.20 50.67
CA ASP A 337 -0.69 8.52 52.09
C ASP A 337 -2.09 9.09 52.34
N ASP A 338 -2.60 9.96 51.45
CA ASP A 338 -3.97 10.48 51.51
C ASP A 338 -5.01 9.36 51.34
N TYR A 339 -4.75 8.42 50.43
CA TYR A 339 -5.59 7.23 50.20
C TYR A 339 -5.68 6.36 51.47
N VAL A 340 -4.54 6.09 52.11
CA VAL A 340 -4.45 5.28 53.33
C VAL A 340 -5.06 6.02 54.53
N GLU A 341 -4.86 7.34 54.64
CA GLU A 341 -5.42 8.16 55.71
C GLU A 341 -6.95 8.25 55.62
N GLN A 342 -7.49 8.48 54.43
CA GLN A 342 -8.95 8.48 54.19
C GLN A 342 -9.58 7.11 54.50
N ALA A 343 -8.89 6.02 54.17
CA ALA A 343 -9.35 4.68 54.52
C ALA A 343 -9.36 4.44 56.04
N LYS A 344 -8.34 4.92 56.76
CA LYS A 344 -8.26 4.87 58.24
C LYS A 344 -9.34 5.73 58.92
N ASN A 345 -9.76 6.81 58.27
CA ASN A 345 -10.84 7.69 58.75
C ASN A 345 -12.26 7.17 58.45
N GLY A 346 -12.40 5.91 58.03
CA GLY A 346 -13.68 5.21 57.94
C GLY A 346 -14.27 5.08 56.54
N ARG A 347 -13.57 5.52 55.48
CA ARG A 347 -14.01 5.29 54.08
C ARG A 347 -13.56 3.91 53.59
N GLY A 348 -14.45 3.19 52.93
CA GLY A 348 -14.16 1.90 52.31
C GLY A 348 -13.45 2.04 50.97
N LEU A 349 -12.19 2.47 50.95
CA LEU A 349 -11.44 2.68 49.70
C LEU A 349 -10.53 1.49 49.37
N VAL A 350 -10.62 0.97 48.14
CA VAL A 350 -9.76 -0.12 47.61
C VAL A 350 -9.05 0.33 46.34
N ALA A 351 -7.75 0.08 46.26
CA ALA A 351 -6.96 0.33 45.05
C ALA A 351 -6.89 -0.95 44.21
N ILE A 352 -7.26 -0.87 42.94
CA ILE A 352 -7.15 -1.99 41.97
C ILE A 352 -6.54 -1.41 40.70
N ALA A 353 -5.41 -1.95 40.27
CA ALA A 353 -4.60 -1.48 39.15
C ALA A 353 -4.25 0.02 39.26
N GLY A 354 -3.97 0.49 40.48
CA GLY A 354 -3.71 1.90 40.80
C GLY A 354 -4.93 2.83 40.75
N VAL A 355 -6.14 2.32 40.49
CA VAL A 355 -7.40 3.09 40.52
C VAL A 355 -8.07 2.90 41.87
N VAL A 356 -8.41 4.00 42.53
CA VAL A 356 -9.11 4.02 43.81
C VAL A 356 -10.60 3.91 43.57
N HIS A 357 -11.22 2.90 44.17
CA HIS A 357 -12.65 2.69 44.15
C HIS A 357 -13.22 2.90 45.55
N ASP A 358 -14.33 3.64 45.63
CA ASP A 358 -15.09 3.76 46.87
C ASP A 358 -16.13 2.66 46.91
N VAL A 359 -15.87 1.66 47.74
CA VAL A 359 -16.75 0.51 47.93
C VAL A 359 -17.56 0.62 49.21
N THR A 360 -17.58 1.78 49.89
CA THR A 360 -18.23 1.95 51.21
C THR A 360 -19.65 1.42 51.23
N ASP A 361 -20.47 1.81 50.25
CA ASP A 361 -21.86 1.37 50.14
C ASP A 361 -21.98 -0.09 49.65
N PHE A 362 -20.98 -0.57 48.92
CA PHE A 362 -20.94 -1.91 48.34
C PHE A 362 -20.47 -2.98 49.33
N ILE A 363 -19.79 -2.62 50.43
CA ILE A 363 -19.22 -3.59 51.39
C ILE A 363 -20.27 -4.58 51.92
N LYS A 364 -21.48 -4.10 52.21
CA LYS A 364 -22.59 -4.92 52.71
C LYS A 364 -23.21 -5.84 51.64
N ASP A 365 -23.07 -5.46 50.37
CA ASP A 365 -23.68 -6.12 49.22
C ASP A 365 -22.65 -6.98 48.46
N HIS A 366 -21.37 -6.93 48.85
CA HIS A 366 -20.31 -7.71 48.24
C HIS A 366 -20.57 -9.22 48.45
N PRO A 367 -20.74 -10.01 47.37
CA PRO A 367 -21.19 -11.39 47.46
C PRO A 367 -20.17 -12.33 48.15
N GLY A 368 -18.89 -11.95 48.18
CA GLY A 368 -17.84 -12.65 48.94
C GLY A 368 -17.82 -12.37 50.45
N GLY A 369 -18.76 -11.55 50.96
CA GLY A 369 -18.90 -11.21 52.38
C GLY A 369 -18.08 -10.00 52.85
N LYS A 370 -18.55 -9.33 53.91
CA LYS A 370 -17.96 -8.10 54.45
C LYS A 370 -16.49 -8.25 54.86
N ALA A 371 -16.11 -9.39 55.43
CA ALA A 371 -14.75 -9.61 55.92
C ALA A 371 -13.70 -9.60 54.79
N MET A 372 -14.03 -10.15 53.62
CA MET A 372 -13.14 -10.22 52.46
C MET A 372 -12.83 -8.84 51.90
N ILE A 373 -13.88 -8.04 51.62
CA ILE A 373 -13.69 -6.70 51.09
C ILE A 373 -13.02 -5.76 52.12
N ASN A 374 -13.34 -5.92 53.41
CA ASN A 374 -12.68 -5.15 54.48
C ASN A 374 -11.18 -5.42 54.57
N SER A 375 -10.73 -6.62 54.20
CA SER A 375 -9.30 -6.97 54.24
C SER A 375 -8.44 -6.18 53.24
N GLY A 376 -9.07 -5.69 52.16
CA GLY A 376 -8.47 -4.87 51.12
C GLY A 376 -8.59 -3.36 51.33
N ILE A 377 -9.39 -2.89 52.30
CA ILE A 377 -9.56 -1.44 52.54
C ILE A 377 -8.22 -0.81 52.92
N GLY A 378 -7.89 0.30 52.26
CA GLY A 378 -6.64 1.03 52.42
C GLY A 378 -5.41 0.30 51.86
N LYS A 379 -5.61 -0.72 51.02
CA LYS A 379 -4.55 -1.52 50.40
C LYS A 379 -4.76 -1.68 48.90
N ASP A 380 -3.69 -2.08 48.23
CA ASP A 380 -3.74 -2.58 46.86
C ASP A 380 -4.39 -3.98 46.83
N ALA A 381 -5.62 -4.04 46.35
CA ALA A 381 -6.43 -5.24 46.21
C ALA A 381 -6.36 -5.85 44.80
N THR A 382 -5.43 -5.38 43.95
CA THR A 382 -5.29 -5.80 42.54
C THR A 382 -5.20 -7.31 42.38
N ALA A 383 -4.32 -7.95 43.15
CA ALA A 383 -4.13 -9.40 43.09
C ALA A 383 -5.37 -10.16 43.59
N MET A 384 -6.06 -9.65 44.64
CA MET A 384 -7.27 -10.28 45.15
C MET A 384 -8.44 -10.22 44.16
N PHE A 385 -8.54 -9.12 43.39
CA PHE A 385 -9.58 -8.92 42.38
C PHE A 385 -9.31 -9.72 41.10
N ASN A 386 -8.04 -9.85 40.70
CA ASN A 386 -7.59 -10.52 39.47
C ASN A 386 -7.05 -11.95 39.70
N GLY A 387 -7.73 -12.77 40.51
CA GLY A 387 -7.49 -14.22 40.54
C GLY A 387 -6.55 -14.75 41.62
N GLY A 388 -5.93 -13.89 42.42
CA GLY A 388 -5.20 -14.30 43.63
C GLY A 388 -6.09 -14.81 44.76
N VAL A 389 -7.40 -14.50 44.71
CA VAL A 389 -8.42 -15.11 45.58
C VAL A 389 -9.66 -15.49 44.79
N TYR A 390 -10.20 -14.57 43.97
CA TYR A 390 -11.29 -14.86 43.04
C TYR A 390 -11.07 -14.07 41.75
N TYR A 391 -11.14 -14.74 40.60
CA TYR A 391 -11.01 -14.06 39.31
C TYR A 391 -12.34 -13.44 38.91
N HIS A 392 -12.46 -12.12 39.07
CA HIS A 392 -13.72 -11.43 38.91
C HIS A 392 -14.13 -11.34 37.42
N SER A 393 -15.40 -11.60 37.13
CA SER A 393 -15.90 -11.67 35.75
C SER A 393 -15.92 -10.30 35.04
N ASN A 394 -16.07 -10.30 33.71
CA ASN A 394 -16.28 -9.06 32.92
C ASN A 394 -17.39 -8.15 33.49
N ALA A 395 -18.45 -8.73 34.05
CA ALA A 395 -19.52 -7.96 34.67
C ALA A 395 -19.06 -7.26 35.97
N ALA A 396 -18.18 -7.90 36.74
CA ALA A 396 -17.58 -7.32 37.94
C ALA A 396 -16.55 -6.23 37.60
N HIS A 397 -15.77 -6.37 36.52
CA HIS A 397 -14.92 -5.28 36.02
C HIS A 397 -15.75 -4.08 35.55
N ASN A 398 -16.82 -4.32 34.78
CA ASN A 398 -17.75 -3.26 34.36
C ASN A 398 -18.42 -2.56 35.56
N LEU A 399 -18.82 -3.31 36.59
CA LEU A 399 -19.39 -2.73 37.80
C LEU A 399 -18.33 -1.97 38.63
N LEU A 400 -17.11 -2.50 38.74
CA LEU A 400 -16.01 -1.81 39.41
C LEU A 400 -15.68 -0.49 38.72
N SER A 401 -15.78 -0.42 37.38
CA SER A 401 -15.54 0.82 36.64
C SER A 401 -16.48 1.97 36.98
N THR A 402 -17.66 1.70 37.56
CA THR A 402 -18.59 2.75 38.00
C THR A 402 -18.30 3.26 39.41
N MET A 403 -17.47 2.55 40.20
CA MET A 403 -17.14 2.90 41.59
C MET A 403 -15.84 3.70 41.74
N ARG A 404 -15.25 4.11 40.61
CA ARG A 404 -13.98 4.82 40.59
C ARG A 404 -14.13 6.22 41.17
N VAL A 405 -13.28 6.55 42.13
CA VAL A 405 -13.29 7.86 42.82
C VAL A 405 -11.97 8.58 42.74
N GLY A 406 -10.89 7.90 42.36
CA GLY A 406 -9.59 8.51 42.29
C GLY A 406 -8.58 7.60 41.64
N VAL A 407 -7.38 8.13 41.47
CA VAL A 407 -6.25 7.44 40.89
C VAL A 407 -5.05 7.71 41.77
N ILE A 408 -4.34 6.68 42.18
CA ILE A 408 -3.15 6.82 43.01
C ILE A 408 -2.01 7.40 42.18
N ARG A 409 -1.39 8.49 42.66
CA ARG A 409 -0.20 9.08 42.04
C ARG A 409 0.95 8.08 42.06
N GLY A 410 1.53 7.80 40.90
CA GLY A 410 2.59 6.79 40.77
C GLY A 410 2.10 5.33 40.85
N GLY A 411 0.78 5.10 40.95
CA GLY A 411 0.19 3.77 40.75
C GLY A 411 0.43 3.31 39.31
N CYS A 412 1.21 2.24 39.16
CA CYS A 412 1.94 1.85 37.96
C CYS A 412 1.13 1.76 36.65
N GLU A 413 -0.20 1.63 36.70
CA GLU A 413 -1.01 1.39 35.50
C GLU A 413 -1.89 2.60 35.11
N VAL A 414 -2.08 3.58 35.99
CA VAL A 414 -2.99 4.71 35.70
C VAL A 414 -2.29 6.00 35.30
N GLU A 415 -1.02 6.19 35.68
CA GLU A 415 -0.19 7.30 35.15
C GLU A 415 0.24 7.04 33.70
N ILE A 416 0.41 5.78 33.30
CA ILE A 416 0.55 5.32 31.90
C ILE A 416 -0.73 5.64 31.10
N TRP A 417 -1.90 5.48 31.72
CA TRP A 417 -3.19 5.80 31.10
C TRP A 417 -3.48 7.31 31.02
N LYS A 418 -3.08 8.11 32.03
CA LYS A 418 -3.25 9.57 32.05
C LYS A 418 -2.35 10.30 31.04
N ARG A 419 -1.16 9.78 30.71
CA ARG A 419 -0.31 10.31 29.62
C ARG A 419 -0.71 9.79 28.24
N ALA A 420 -1.22 8.56 28.12
CA ALA A 420 -1.82 8.05 26.89
C ALA A 420 -3.17 8.71 26.53
N GLN A 421 -3.83 9.36 27.49
CA GLN A 421 -5.11 10.08 27.31
C GLN A 421 -4.96 11.54 26.85
N LYS A 422 -3.85 12.22 27.15
CA LYS A 422 -3.63 13.61 26.73
C LYS A 422 -2.87 13.67 25.41
N GLU A 423 -3.68 13.71 24.36
CA GLU A 423 -3.36 13.96 22.95
C GLU A 423 -3.37 12.72 22.04
N GLY A 424 -4.58 12.28 21.70
CA GLY A 424 -4.91 12.10 20.28
C GLY A 424 -5.14 10.70 19.75
N ALA A 425 -5.74 9.78 20.53
CA ALA A 425 -6.38 8.61 19.94
C ALA A 425 -7.89 8.83 19.82
N GLY A 426 -8.44 8.58 18.63
CA GLY A 426 -9.87 8.65 18.36
C GLY A 426 -10.64 7.60 19.17
N TYR A 427 -11.29 8.02 20.25
CA TYR A 427 -12.08 7.13 21.10
C TYR A 427 -13.56 7.16 20.72
N VAL A 428 -14.20 5.98 20.73
CA VAL A 428 -15.66 5.89 20.60
C VAL A 428 -16.27 6.45 21.88
N ARG A 429 -17.15 7.44 21.75
CA ARG A 429 -17.82 8.11 22.87
C ARG A 429 -19.25 7.64 23.00
N ASP A 430 -19.77 7.69 24.21
CA ASP A 430 -21.19 7.51 24.47
C ASP A 430 -22.02 8.75 24.13
N ASP A 431 -23.33 8.62 24.20
CA ASP A 431 -24.34 9.63 23.86
C ASP A 431 -24.30 10.79 24.87
N ALA A 432 -23.64 10.60 26.01
CA ALA A 432 -23.30 11.65 26.98
C ALA A 432 -21.91 12.27 26.72
N GLY A 433 -21.21 11.81 25.68
CA GLY A 433 -19.90 12.29 25.26
C GLY A 433 -18.72 11.73 26.06
N GLN A 434 -18.93 10.71 26.89
CA GLN A 434 -17.88 10.07 27.69
C GLN A 434 -17.19 8.95 26.90
N ARG A 435 -15.92 8.70 27.20
CA ARG A 435 -15.11 7.69 26.50
C ARG A 435 -15.57 6.27 26.87
N VAL A 436 -15.87 5.44 25.86
CA VAL A 436 -16.24 4.03 26.04
C VAL A 436 -14.99 3.16 26.08
N ILE A 437 -14.81 2.37 27.15
CA ILE A 437 -13.69 1.42 27.32
C ILE A 437 -14.21 -0.01 27.09
N ARG A 438 -13.58 -0.79 26.20
CA ARG A 438 -13.99 -2.18 25.90
C ARG A 438 -13.70 -3.10 27.10
N ALA A 439 -14.57 -4.07 27.38
CA ALA A 439 -14.47 -4.93 28.58
C ALA A 439 -13.15 -5.72 28.73
N GLY A 440 -12.42 -5.98 27.63
CA GLY A 440 -11.10 -6.63 27.64
C GLY A 440 -9.91 -5.68 27.78
N GLU A 441 -10.15 -4.36 27.73
CA GLU A 441 -9.16 -3.28 27.82
C GLU A 441 -9.37 -2.45 29.11
N GLN A 442 -10.17 -2.95 30.06
CA GLN A 442 -10.32 -2.32 31.36
C GLN A 442 -9.01 -2.46 32.14
N VAL A 443 -8.48 -1.34 32.61
CA VAL A 443 -7.22 -1.28 33.38
C VAL A 443 -7.25 -2.18 34.62
N THR A 444 -8.44 -2.39 35.22
CA THR A 444 -8.58 -3.26 36.39
C THR A 444 -8.50 -4.75 36.08
N LYS A 445 -8.49 -5.15 34.81
CA LYS A 445 -8.53 -6.53 34.35
C LYS A 445 -7.14 -6.99 33.92
N ILE A 446 -6.53 -7.81 34.76
CA ILE A 446 -5.21 -8.39 34.50
C ILE A 446 -5.42 -9.73 33.77
N PRO A 447 -4.74 -9.95 32.63
CA PRO A 447 -4.83 -11.20 31.89
C PRO A 447 -4.30 -12.36 32.74
N GLU A 448 -5.07 -13.46 32.85
CA GLU A 448 -4.64 -14.59 33.67
C GLU A 448 -3.39 -15.27 33.12
N PRO A 449 -2.47 -15.70 34.01
CA PRO A 449 -1.47 -16.69 33.66
C PRO A 449 -2.15 -18.03 33.30
N ILE A 450 -1.60 -18.71 32.31
CA ILE A 450 -2.03 -20.05 31.91
C ILE A 450 -1.62 -21.06 33.01
N PRO A 451 -2.49 -21.99 33.46
CA PRO A 451 -2.20 -22.88 34.58
C PRO A 451 -1.11 -23.91 34.22
N THR A 452 -0.17 -24.13 35.13
CA THR A 452 0.75 -25.28 35.10
C THR A 452 0.11 -26.48 35.78
N ALA A 453 0.18 -27.65 35.14
CA ALA A 453 -0.33 -28.91 35.65
C ALA A 453 0.58 -29.45 36.77
N ASP A 454 0.21 -29.25 38.05
CA ASP A 454 0.71 -30.10 39.15
C ASP A 454 -0.13 -30.11 40.44
N ALA A 455 -1.32 -29.50 40.45
CA ALA A 455 -2.22 -29.51 41.60
C ALA A 455 -3.54 -30.26 41.33
N ALA A 456 -3.50 -31.54 40.98
CA ALA A 456 -4.65 -32.46 41.06
C ALA A 456 -4.26 -33.93 40.78
N LEU A 457 -3.61 -34.60 41.73
CA LEU A 457 -3.65 -36.06 41.81
C LEU A 457 -4.06 -36.45 43.22
N LEU A 458 -5.36 -36.51 43.47
CA LEU A 458 -5.99 -37.38 44.46
C LEU A 458 -7.52 -37.39 44.22
N SER A 459 -8.04 -38.59 43.95
CA SER A 459 -9.46 -39.03 43.86
C SER A 459 -10.17 -39.06 42.49
N THR A 460 -10.69 -40.24 42.17
CA THR A 460 -11.63 -40.62 41.08
C THR A 460 -12.93 -41.20 41.70
N PRO A 461 -14.00 -41.53 40.95
CA PRO A 461 -14.99 -40.73 40.21
C PRO A 461 -16.46 -41.00 40.76
N PRO A 462 -17.61 -40.61 40.14
CA PRO A 462 -18.19 -41.33 38.97
C PRO A 462 -19.07 -40.53 37.96
N PHE A 463 -19.32 -41.19 36.81
CA PHE A 463 -20.25 -40.99 35.67
C PHE A 463 -21.53 -40.14 35.81
N THR A 464 -21.96 -39.43 34.75
CA THR A 464 -23.14 -39.77 33.88
C THR A 464 -23.39 -38.79 32.70
N THR A 465 -24.16 -39.29 31.73
CA THR A 465 -24.57 -38.86 30.36
C THR A 465 -25.45 -37.60 30.24
N CYS A 466 -25.41 -36.89 29.08
CA CYS A 466 -26.55 -36.64 28.14
C CYS A 466 -26.36 -35.48 27.12
N ALA A 467 -27.16 -35.56 26.05
CA ALA A 467 -27.15 -34.93 24.72
C ALA A 467 -27.48 -33.40 24.65
N PRO A 468 -27.42 -32.74 23.46
CA PRO A 468 -27.36 -31.28 23.32
C PRO A 468 -28.75 -30.63 23.20
N LEU A 469 -28.88 -29.39 23.70
CA LEU A 469 -30.08 -28.56 23.61
C LEU A 469 -29.75 -27.18 23.03
N THR A 470 -30.26 -26.93 21.83
CA THR A 470 -30.33 -25.65 21.13
C THR A 470 -31.10 -24.62 21.96
N VAL A 471 -30.53 -23.42 22.15
CA VAL A 471 -31.25 -22.26 22.67
C VAL A 471 -31.15 -21.08 21.70
N THR A 472 -32.31 -20.78 21.12
CA THR A 472 -32.65 -19.60 20.32
C THR A 472 -32.74 -18.37 21.23
N ILE A 473 -32.07 -17.26 20.90
CA ILE A 473 -32.30 -15.97 21.58
C ILE A 473 -33.10 -15.03 20.67
N ARG A 474 -34.31 -14.73 21.14
CA ARG A 474 -35.25 -13.71 20.65
C ARG A 474 -34.69 -12.29 20.91
N SER A 475 -34.90 -11.37 19.98
CA SER A 475 -34.78 -9.92 20.20
C SER A 475 -36.14 -9.28 20.55
N PRO A 476 -36.21 -8.29 21.46
CA PRO A 476 -37.46 -7.60 21.78
C PRO A 476 -37.75 -6.48 20.76
N LEU A 477 -38.97 -6.50 20.21
CA LEU A 477 -39.63 -5.37 19.56
C LEU A 477 -40.21 -4.48 20.64
N HIS A 478 -39.88 -3.19 20.68
CA HIS A 478 -40.81 -2.10 21.03
C HIS A 478 -40.16 -0.74 20.76
N SER A 479 -40.60 -0.07 19.69
CA SER A 479 -40.74 1.40 19.65
C SER A 479 -41.48 1.78 18.36
N THR A 480 -42.72 2.21 18.57
CA THR A 480 -43.67 2.84 17.65
C THR A 480 -43.04 3.89 16.73
N PHE A 481 -43.22 3.72 15.41
CA PHE A 481 -43.15 4.82 14.43
C PHE A 481 -44.31 4.72 13.44
N TYR A 482 -44.94 5.87 13.23
CA TYR A 482 -46.08 6.11 12.37
C TYR A 482 -45.78 5.76 10.92
N LEU A 483 -46.60 4.90 10.31
CA LEU A 483 -46.68 4.74 8.86
C LEU A 483 -47.26 6.02 8.24
N PRO A 484 -46.61 6.67 7.25
CA PRO A 484 -47.33 7.55 6.36
C PRO A 484 -48.17 6.68 5.41
N ALA A 485 -49.43 7.07 5.21
CA ALA A 485 -50.53 6.35 4.56
C ALA A 485 -50.32 5.93 3.07
N PHE A 486 -49.10 5.93 2.55
CA PHE A 486 -48.80 5.66 1.14
C PHE A 486 -48.64 4.16 0.82
N LEU A 487 -48.22 3.33 1.78
CA LEU A 487 -47.98 1.89 1.56
C LEU A 487 -49.26 1.03 1.57
N VAL A 488 -50.30 1.49 2.26
CA VAL A 488 -51.62 0.80 2.33
C VAL A 488 -52.37 0.90 0.99
N LEU A 489 -52.06 1.89 0.16
CA LEU A 489 -52.67 2.09 -1.16
C LEU A 489 -52.10 1.14 -2.24
N LEU A 490 -50.86 0.66 -2.08
CA LEU A 490 -50.23 -0.26 -3.03
C LEU A 490 -50.56 -1.74 -2.76
N LEU A 491 -50.75 -2.11 -1.48
CA LEU A 491 -51.20 -3.46 -1.10
C LEU A 491 -52.73 -3.61 -1.13
N GLY A 492 -53.48 -2.52 -0.96
CA GLY A 492 -54.95 -2.53 -1.07
C GLY A 492 -55.47 -2.81 -2.49
N VAL A 493 -54.67 -2.56 -3.52
CA VAL A 493 -55.07 -2.81 -4.93
C VAL A 493 -54.81 -4.25 -5.37
N LEU A 494 -53.96 -5.01 -4.65
CA LEU A 494 -53.72 -6.43 -4.94
C LEU A 494 -54.72 -7.39 -4.26
N LEU A 495 -55.49 -6.92 -3.27
CA LEU A 495 -56.40 -7.76 -2.46
C LEU A 495 -57.90 -7.52 -2.68
N VAL A 496 -58.30 -6.69 -3.66
CA VAL A 496 -59.73 -6.44 -3.96
C VAL A 496 -60.11 -6.92 -5.37
N THR A 497 -59.81 -8.18 -5.68
CA THR A 497 -60.37 -8.86 -6.87
C THR A 497 -61.10 -10.17 -6.56
N VAL A 498 -61.52 -10.40 -5.31
CA VAL A 498 -62.45 -11.50 -4.97
C VAL A 498 -63.48 -11.07 -3.91
N ALA A 499 -64.45 -10.24 -4.28
CA ALA A 499 -65.77 -10.19 -3.63
C ALA A 499 -66.82 -9.41 -4.49
N PRO A 500 -68.12 -9.80 -4.51
CA PRO A 500 -69.15 -9.20 -5.36
C PRO A 500 -69.77 -7.92 -4.72
N PRO A 501 -70.62 -7.17 -5.47
CA PRO A 501 -70.88 -5.75 -5.20
C PRO A 501 -72.02 -5.51 -4.20
N LEU A 502 -71.91 -4.44 -3.39
CA LEU A 502 -73.03 -3.85 -2.66
C LEU A 502 -73.11 -2.33 -2.90
N ARG A 503 -74.36 -1.88 -3.05
CA ARG A 503 -74.81 -0.61 -3.64
C ARG A 503 -74.68 0.61 -2.70
N LEU A 504 -74.29 1.74 -3.31
CA LEU A 504 -74.74 3.13 -3.16
C LEU A 504 -75.37 3.63 -1.83
N SER A 505 -74.81 4.74 -1.30
CA SER A 505 -75.56 5.97 -0.95
C SER A 505 -74.65 7.18 -0.64
N SER A 506 -75.05 8.35 -1.18
CA SER A 506 -74.57 9.74 -1.00
C SER A 506 -74.82 10.32 0.42
N PRO A 507 -74.54 11.62 0.76
CA PRO A 507 -73.49 12.59 0.35
C PRO A 507 -72.94 13.49 1.51
N ALA A 508 -72.01 14.41 1.16
CA ALA A 508 -71.94 15.84 1.56
C ALA A 508 -71.02 16.36 2.71
N PHE A 509 -70.62 17.64 2.50
CA PHE A 509 -70.03 18.68 3.38
C PHE A 509 -68.51 18.69 3.66
N ARG A 510 -67.89 19.84 4.04
CA ARG A 510 -67.71 21.21 3.48
C ARG A 510 -66.72 21.92 4.45
N LEU A 511 -65.66 22.53 3.90
CA LEU A 511 -64.99 23.81 4.21
C LEU A 511 -64.66 24.34 5.65
N SER A 512 -63.53 25.09 5.64
CA SER A 512 -63.10 26.28 6.45
C SER A 512 -62.57 26.08 7.88
N SER A 513 -61.28 26.38 8.16
CA SER A 513 -60.55 27.66 8.40
C SER A 513 -60.39 27.90 9.92
N VAL A 514 -59.26 28.43 10.42
CA VAL A 514 -59.10 29.84 10.84
C VAL A 514 -57.62 30.13 11.22
N LEU A 515 -57.27 31.40 11.01
CA LEU A 515 -56.05 32.16 11.20
C LEU A 515 -55.54 32.38 12.63
N GLY A 516 -54.29 32.87 12.70
CA GLY A 516 -53.85 33.93 13.62
C GLY A 516 -52.52 33.60 14.32
N HIS A 517 -51.57 34.50 14.58
CA HIS A 517 -51.16 35.81 14.08
C HIS A 517 -49.98 36.26 15.00
N PHE A 518 -48.86 36.74 14.43
CA PHE A 518 -47.88 37.72 14.99
C PHE A 518 -47.16 37.40 16.35
N ARG A 519 -45.96 37.90 16.68
CA ARG A 519 -45.16 39.05 16.21
C ARG A 519 -43.72 38.96 16.77
N GLY A 520 -42.75 39.45 16.00
CA GLY A 520 -41.59 40.28 16.44
C GLY A 520 -40.45 39.59 17.23
N SER A 521 -39.18 40.00 17.12
CA SER A 521 -38.60 41.19 16.51
C SER A 521 -37.05 41.18 16.59
N ARG A 522 -36.42 41.91 15.66
CA ARG A 522 -35.13 42.65 15.70
C ARG A 522 -33.79 41.94 15.39
N LEU A 523 -33.29 42.34 14.21
CA LEU A 523 -31.92 42.61 13.69
C LEU A 523 -31.04 43.48 14.65
N PRO A 524 -29.72 43.73 14.43
CA PRO A 524 -29.02 43.83 13.12
C PRO A 524 -27.50 43.45 13.01
N SER A 525 -27.00 43.47 11.74
CA SER A 525 -25.69 43.97 11.22
C SER A 525 -24.35 43.43 11.79
N THR A 526 -23.21 43.24 11.11
CA THR A 526 -22.63 43.54 9.77
C THR A 526 -21.23 42.87 9.78
N SER A 527 -20.77 42.22 8.69
CA SER A 527 -19.66 42.64 7.78
C SER A 527 -18.33 41.86 7.90
N HIS A 528 -17.95 41.23 6.78
CA HIS A 528 -16.61 41.09 6.17
C HIS A 528 -15.44 40.46 6.99
N SER A 529 -14.89 39.33 6.52
CA SER A 529 -13.70 39.31 5.64
C SER A 529 -13.25 37.87 5.35
N ALA A 530 -12.52 37.71 4.24
CA ALA A 530 -11.96 36.49 3.71
C ALA A 530 -10.88 35.85 4.61
N LEU A 531 -10.56 34.56 4.40
CA LEU A 531 -9.19 34.08 4.15
C LEU A 531 -9.10 32.53 4.05
N THR A 532 -8.67 32.09 2.86
CA THR A 532 -7.66 31.05 2.54
C THR A 532 -7.72 29.63 3.14
N ASN A 533 -7.80 28.68 2.20
CA ASN A 533 -7.29 27.32 2.27
C ASN A 533 -5.81 27.26 2.65
N LEU A 534 -5.43 26.30 3.49
CA LEU A 534 -4.05 25.86 3.70
C LEU A 534 -4.00 24.32 3.69
N ARG A 535 -3.47 23.76 2.59
CA ARG A 535 -2.88 22.40 2.54
C ARG A 535 -1.63 22.42 3.43
N LYS A 536 -1.48 21.50 4.37
CA LYS A 536 -0.27 21.39 5.18
C LYS A 536 0.83 20.65 4.42
N SER A 537 1.98 21.33 4.32
CA SER A 537 3.31 20.79 3.98
C SER A 537 3.90 20.04 5.17
N LEU A 538 5.04 19.35 4.99
CA LEU A 538 5.80 18.69 6.04
C LEU A 538 5.88 19.54 7.31
N THR A 539 5.57 18.91 8.44
CA THR A 539 5.67 19.57 9.73
C THR A 539 7.12 19.61 10.16
N THR A 540 7.72 20.80 10.10
CA THR A 540 8.86 21.11 10.97
C THR A 540 8.48 20.78 12.42
N ALA A 541 9.43 20.37 13.28
CA ALA A 541 9.15 20.05 14.69
C ALA A 541 8.35 21.14 15.43
N SER A 542 8.49 22.41 15.03
CA SER A 542 7.73 23.55 15.56
C SER A 542 6.25 23.60 15.12
N MET A 543 5.87 22.94 14.02
CA MET A 543 4.50 22.82 13.51
C MET A 543 3.81 21.49 13.81
N ALA A 544 4.56 20.45 14.18
CA ALA A 544 4.01 19.14 14.57
C ALA A 544 3.17 19.24 15.87
N PRO A 545 2.11 18.43 16.06
CA PRO A 545 1.40 18.30 17.35
C PRO A 545 2.38 18.11 18.52
N LYS A 546 2.09 18.69 19.70
CA LYS A 546 3.04 18.73 20.83
C LYS A 546 3.53 17.35 21.27
N HIS A 547 2.67 16.33 21.22
CA HIS A 547 3.05 14.95 21.56
C HIS A 547 4.07 14.32 20.59
N LEU A 548 4.13 14.74 19.32
CA LEU A 548 5.12 14.23 18.34
C LEU A 548 6.49 14.92 18.42
N ARG A 549 6.66 15.89 19.33
CA ARG A 549 7.91 16.68 19.45
C ARG A 549 8.93 16.09 20.43
N ARG A 550 8.54 15.09 21.23
CA ARG A 550 9.39 14.50 22.27
C ARG A 550 9.42 12.99 22.11
N PRO A 551 10.37 12.45 21.33
CA PRO A 551 10.57 11.01 21.22
C PRO A 551 10.77 10.36 22.61
N PRO A 552 10.22 9.15 22.84
CA PRO A 552 10.36 8.43 24.11
C PRO A 552 11.75 7.82 24.30
N GLN A 553 12.52 7.71 23.22
CA GLN A 553 13.88 7.20 23.19
C GLN A 553 14.79 8.32 22.69
N ALA A 554 15.97 8.51 23.28
CA ALA A 554 16.96 9.45 22.76
C ALA A 554 17.57 8.93 21.44
N PRO A 555 17.95 9.81 20.51
CA PRO A 555 18.71 9.41 19.32
C PRO A 555 20.11 8.93 19.69
N PRO A 556 20.76 8.11 18.84
CA PRO A 556 22.16 7.72 19.01
C PRO A 556 23.11 8.93 19.02
N VAL A 557 24.25 8.77 19.71
CA VAL A 557 25.26 9.82 19.93
C VAL A 557 26.54 9.46 19.17
N PHE A 558 27.17 10.47 18.56
CA PHE A 558 28.36 10.37 17.72
C PHE A 558 29.53 11.19 18.28
N THR A 559 29.94 10.90 19.52
CA THR A 559 31.02 11.63 20.24
C THR A 559 32.27 10.78 20.47
N ALA A 560 32.40 9.65 19.78
CA ALA A 560 33.48 8.71 20.00
C ALA A 560 34.84 9.29 19.59
N THR A 561 35.90 8.89 20.30
CA THR A 561 37.29 9.15 19.95
C THR A 561 37.92 7.89 19.37
N ALA A 562 39.06 8.01 18.67
CA ALA A 562 39.75 6.85 18.11
C ALA A 562 40.08 5.80 19.19
N GLN A 563 40.47 6.26 20.38
CA GLN A 563 40.73 5.39 21.53
C GLN A 563 39.45 4.74 22.06
N SER A 564 38.38 5.51 22.28
CA SER A 564 37.15 4.96 22.87
C SER A 564 36.47 3.93 21.97
N ILE A 565 36.53 4.09 20.64
CA ILE A 565 35.97 3.11 19.68
C ILE A 565 36.56 1.71 19.91
N VAL A 566 37.89 1.62 20.04
CA VAL A 566 38.57 0.34 20.24
C VAL A 566 38.33 -0.22 21.65
N ASP A 567 38.28 0.66 22.66
CA ASP A 567 38.05 0.24 24.05
C ASP A 567 36.60 -0.23 24.28
N ASP A 568 35.61 0.43 23.67
CA ASP A 568 34.20 0.02 23.73
C ASP A 568 33.98 -1.32 23.01
N ALA A 569 34.63 -1.56 21.86
CA ALA A 569 34.60 -2.86 21.21
C ALA A 569 35.12 -3.99 22.12
N LYS A 570 36.28 -3.78 22.76
CA LYS A 570 36.84 -4.77 23.72
C LYS A 570 35.91 -5.02 24.90
N ARG A 571 35.30 -3.95 25.44
CA ARG A 571 34.34 -4.06 26.55
C ARG A 571 33.11 -4.89 26.15
N LEU A 572 32.55 -4.65 24.97
CA LEU A 572 31.40 -5.42 24.46
C LEU A 572 31.76 -6.90 24.27
N ILE A 573 32.94 -7.20 23.70
CA ILE A 573 33.46 -8.56 23.53
C ILE A 573 33.61 -9.26 24.88
N GLU A 574 34.20 -8.60 25.88
CA GLU A 574 34.38 -9.19 27.21
C GLU A 574 33.04 -9.47 27.90
N ALA A 575 32.06 -8.57 27.79
CA ALA A 575 30.72 -8.76 28.32
C ALA A 575 29.99 -9.94 27.66
N SER A 576 30.02 -10.01 26.32
CA SER A 576 29.38 -11.10 25.57
C SER A 576 30.04 -12.45 25.85
N ARG A 577 31.38 -12.50 25.88
CA ARG A 577 32.13 -13.72 26.26
C ARG A 577 31.73 -14.19 27.66
N LYS A 578 31.58 -13.26 28.61
CA LYS A 578 31.14 -13.57 29.97
C LYS A 578 29.73 -14.20 30.00
N VAL A 579 28.78 -13.71 29.21
CA VAL A 579 27.43 -14.31 29.13
C VAL A 579 27.51 -15.76 28.63
N GLN A 580 28.30 -16.02 27.58
CA GLN A 580 28.50 -17.38 27.07
C GLN A 580 29.13 -18.30 28.12
N ASP A 581 30.17 -17.84 28.81
CA ASP A 581 30.86 -18.60 29.84
C ASP A 581 29.95 -18.88 31.05
N ASP A 582 29.14 -17.92 31.47
CA ASP A 582 28.18 -18.10 32.55
C ASP A 582 27.10 -19.12 32.20
N VAL A 583 26.57 -19.11 30.96
CA VAL A 583 25.61 -20.12 30.47
C VAL A 583 26.23 -21.52 30.52
N VAL A 584 27.45 -21.68 30.00
CA VAL A 584 28.16 -22.96 29.99
C VAL A 584 28.48 -23.45 31.41
N ALA A 585 28.85 -22.55 32.33
CA ALA A 585 29.18 -22.91 33.70
C ALA A 585 27.95 -23.34 34.53
N THR A 586 26.77 -22.82 34.21
CA THR A 586 25.56 -22.98 35.04
C THR A 586 24.54 -23.98 34.48
N VAL A 587 24.53 -24.23 33.16
CA VAL A 587 23.55 -25.09 32.49
C VAL A 587 24.19 -26.38 32.00
N LYS A 588 23.52 -27.52 32.21
CA LYS A 588 23.96 -28.83 31.71
C LYS A 588 23.07 -29.28 30.55
N PRO A 589 23.54 -30.13 29.61
CA PRO A 589 22.73 -30.56 28.46
C PRO A 589 21.38 -31.18 28.83
N ASP A 590 21.30 -31.95 29.92
CA ASP A 590 20.06 -32.57 30.41
C ASP A 590 19.06 -31.56 30.99
N THR A 591 19.53 -30.40 31.48
CA THR A 591 18.69 -29.31 32.01
C THR A 591 18.55 -28.11 31.07
N ALA A 592 19.23 -28.11 29.93
CA ALA A 592 19.21 -27.03 28.94
C ALA A 592 17.79 -26.74 28.43
N THR A 593 17.37 -25.48 28.43
CA THR A 593 16.08 -25.03 27.86
C THR A 593 16.30 -23.78 27.02
N PHE A 594 15.33 -23.38 26.18
CA PHE A 594 15.45 -22.15 25.39
C PHE A 594 15.72 -20.93 26.29
N ASN A 595 15.00 -20.83 27.41
CA ASN A 595 15.15 -19.71 28.35
C ASN A 595 16.47 -19.71 29.12
N ALA A 596 17.09 -20.87 29.32
CA ALA A 596 18.36 -20.98 30.05
C ALA A 596 19.60 -20.81 29.15
N VAL A 597 19.45 -21.03 27.84
CA VAL A 597 20.59 -21.04 26.90
C VAL A 597 20.41 -20.00 25.80
N VAL A 598 19.38 -20.14 24.95
CA VAL A 598 19.25 -19.32 23.73
C VAL A 598 18.78 -17.89 24.04
N LYS A 599 17.81 -17.73 24.95
CA LYS A 599 17.28 -16.40 25.30
C LYS A 599 18.36 -15.46 25.89
N PRO A 600 19.22 -15.88 26.84
CA PRO A 600 20.31 -15.02 27.33
C PRO A 600 21.29 -14.60 26.24
N LEU A 601 21.67 -15.51 25.34
CA LEU A 601 22.54 -15.21 24.20
C LEU A 601 21.90 -14.18 23.25
N ALA A 602 20.60 -14.34 22.97
CA ALA A 602 19.86 -13.43 22.11
C ALA A 602 19.65 -12.04 22.74
N GLN A 603 19.49 -11.97 24.07
CA GLN A 603 19.40 -10.71 24.79
C GLN A 603 20.75 -9.98 24.85
N ASP A 604 21.85 -10.71 24.97
CA ASP A 604 23.19 -10.15 24.84
C ASP A 604 23.42 -9.59 23.43
N GLU A 605 23.06 -10.34 22.37
CA GLU A 605 23.11 -9.87 20.99
C GLU A 605 22.26 -8.60 20.78
N ASN A 606 21.04 -8.56 21.32
CA ASN A 606 20.18 -7.37 21.29
C ASN A 606 20.89 -6.12 21.83
N VAL A 607 21.58 -6.24 22.98
CA VAL A 607 22.27 -5.12 23.63
C VAL A 607 23.56 -4.76 22.88
N MET A 608 24.36 -5.75 22.49
CA MET A 608 25.61 -5.58 21.77
C MET A 608 25.41 -4.87 20.42
N SER A 609 24.33 -5.18 19.69
CA SER A 609 24.01 -4.56 18.40
C SER A 609 23.72 -3.04 18.49
N LEU A 610 23.28 -2.52 19.65
CA LEU A 610 22.98 -1.09 19.80
C LEU A 610 24.22 -0.19 19.70
N GLU A 611 25.38 -0.70 20.10
CA GLU A 611 26.66 0.03 20.11
C GLU A 611 27.55 -0.42 18.96
N SER A 612 27.68 -1.73 18.72
CA SER A 612 28.59 -2.29 17.71
C SER A 612 28.30 -1.78 16.30
N HIS A 613 27.03 -1.62 15.92
CA HIS A 613 26.65 -1.05 14.61
C HIS A 613 27.18 0.39 14.46
N ILE A 614 27.13 1.20 15.51
CA ILE A 614 27.64 2.58 15.49
C ILE A 614 29.17 2.59 15.43
N LEU A 615 29.84 1.71 16.19
CA LEU A 615 31.30 1.58 16.16
C LEU A 615 31.81 1.24 14.75
N GLY A 616 31.14 0.32 14.04
CA GLY A 616 31.46 -0.04 12.65
C GLY A 616 31.03 1.01 11.63
N PHE A 617 30.04 1.87 11.93
CA PHE A 617 29.53 2.88 10.99
C PHE A 617 30.51 4.04 10.76
N TYR A 618 31.38 4.38 11.73
CA TYR A 618 32.32 5.50 11.58
C TYR A 618 33.24 5.39 10.37
N GLN A 619 33.68 4.19 9.99
CA GLN A 619 34.52 3.98 8.80
C GLN A 619 33.83 4.42 7.50
N ALA A 620 32.49 4.42 7.46
CA ALA A 620 31.71 4.75 6.28
C ALA A 620 31.41 6.26 6.14
N VAL A 621 31.49 7.05 7.22
CA VAL A 621 30.98 8.43 7.21
C VAL A 621 31.87 9.50 7.82
N SER A 622 32.84 9.12 8.65
CA SER A 622 33.69 10.07 9.36
C SER A 622 34.64 10.81 8.42
N THR A 623 34.77 12.12 8.59
CA THR A 623 35.78 12.92 7.87
C THR A 623 37.18 12.71 8.44
N GLN A 624 37.32 12.24 9.67
CA GLN A 624 38.59 12.03 10.34
C GLN A 624 39.14 10.63 10.05
N GLN A 625 40.34 10.55 9.47
CA GLN A 625 40.97 9.28 9.12
C GLN A 625 41.22 8.40 10.35
N GLU A 626 41.72 8.97 11.46
CA GLU A 626 41.99 8.24 12.69
C GLU A 626 40.75 7.54 13.27
N LEU A 627 39.55 8.15 13.16
CA LEU A 627 38.29 7.52 13.57
C LEU A 627 37.88 6.39 12.63
N ARG A 628 38.13 6.53 11.32
CA ARG A 628 37.84 5.46 10.36
C ARG A 628 38.76 4.26 10.60
N ASP A 629 40.05 4.50 10.79
CA ASP A 629 41.03 3.45 11.06
C ASP A 629 40.71 2.71 12.37
N ALA A 630 40.31 3.44 13.43
CA ALA A 630 39.87 2.86 14.69
C ALA A 630 38.56 2.06 14.55
N SER A 631 37.61 2.54 13.75
CA SER A 631 36.35 1.85 13.44
C SER A 631 36.59 0.54 12.70
N SER A 632 37.44 0.54 11.66
CA SER A 632 37.86 -0.69 10.98
C SER A 632 38.59 -1.65 11.93
N LYS A 633 39.39 -1.14 12.87
CA LYS A 633 40.02 -1.99 13.88
C LYS A 633 39.02 -2.58 14.87
N ALA A 634 38.00 -1.83 15.28
CA ALA A 634 36.93 -2.34 16.12
C ALA A 634 36.13 -3.45 15.42
N GLU A 635 35.81 -3.28 14.12
CA GLU A 635 35.15 -4.31 13.33
C GLU A 635 36.01 -5.58 13.21
N GLU A 636 37.32 -5.44 12.96
CA GLU A 636 38.26 -6.58 12.95
C GLU A 636 38.21 -7.38 14.26
N LEU A 637 38.24 -6.70 15.42
CA LEU A 637 38.17 -7.36 16.73
C LEU A 637 36.83 -8.07 16.95
N MET A 638 35.73 -7.47 16.49
CA MET A 638 34.39 -8.03 16.64
C MET A 638 34.19 -9.24 15.73
N ASP A 639 34.70 -9.20 14.50
CA ASP A 639 34.72 -10.33 13.58
C ASP A 639 35.52 -11.52 14.14
N GLU A 640 36.69 -11.26 14.73
CA GLU A 640 37.47 -12.29 15.43
C GLU A 640 36.67 -12.93 16.57
N PHE A 641 35.98 -12.11 17.37
CA PHE A 641 35.12 -12.60 18.44
C PHE A 641 33.92 -13.41 17.94
N PHE A 642 33.23 -12.97 16.89
CA PHE A 642 32.10 -13.73 16.34
C PHE A 642 32.54 -15.07 15.76
N ILE A 643 33.74 -15.14 15.15
CA ILE A 643 34.34 -16.41 14.73
C ILE A 643 34.66 -17.28 15.95
N GLU A 644 35.22 -16.73 17.02
CA GLU A 644 35.46 -17.44 18.28
C GLU A 644 34.15 -18.03 18.83
N ALA A 645 33.12 -17.19 19.00
CA ALA A 645 31.81 -17.55 19.55
C ALA A 645 31.11 -18.63 18.72
N ALA A 646 31.11 -18.49 17.39
CA ALA A 646 30.52 -19.48 16.48
C ALA A 646 31.24 -20.85 16.47
N MET A 647 32.43 -20.94 17.09
CA MET A 647 33.22 -22.17 17.22
C MET A 647 33.20 -22.75 18.64
N ARG A 648 32.41 -22.19 19.56
CA ARG A 648 32.23 -22.68 20.94
C ARG A 648 31.45 -23.99 20.96
N GLU A 649 32.18 -25.11 20.99
CA GLU A 649 31.61 -26.46 21.03
C GLU A 649 30.77 -26.72 22.30
N ASP A 650 31.19 -26.15 23.42
CA ASP A 650 30.47 -26.17 24.69
C ASP A 650 29.10 -25.45 24.61
N VAL A 651 29.04 -24.28 23.98
CA VAL A 651 27.77 -23.56 23.73
C VAL A 651 26.90 -24.35 22.75
N PHE A 652 27.48 -24.84 21.66
CA PHE A 652 26.75 -25.64 20.66
C PHE A 652 26.11 -26.89 21.26
N GLN A 653 26.81 -27.61 22.15
CA GLN A 653 26.25 -28.78 22.85
C GLN A 653 24.98 -28.45 23.62
N LEU A 654 24.91 -27.25 24.23
CA LEU A 654 23.71 -26.80 24.94
C LEU A 654 22.59 -26.43 23.96
N VAL A 655 22.89 -25.69 22.88
CA VAL A 655 21.89 -25.33 21.86
C VAL A 655 21.32 -26.58 21.17
N ASP A 656 22.16 -27.55 20.82
CA ASP A 656 21.76 -28.84 20.26
C ASP A 656 20.88 -29.65 21.22
N ALA A 657 21.18 -29.62 22.53
CA ALA A 657 20.34 -30.22 23.54
C ALA A 657 18.95 -29.55 23.64
N VAL A 658 18.90 -28.22 23.57
CA VAL A 658 17.62 -27.46 23.52
C VAL A 658 16.81 -27.84 22.28
N LEU A 659 17.44 -27.90 21.11
CA LEU A 659 16.75 -28.26 19.86
C LEU A 659 16.16 -29.67 19.94
N LYS A 660 16.93 -30.65 20.45
CA LYS A 660 16.50 -32.05 20.61
C LYS A 660 15.34 -32.23 21.60
N LYS A 661 15.24 -31.39 22.63
CA LYS A 661 14.09 -31.39 23.57
C LYS A 661 12.79 -30.94 22.92
N ASN A 662 12.89 -30.16 21.84
CA ASN A 662 11.76 -29.71 21.04
C ASN A 662 10.64 -29.02 21.85
N GLU A 663 11.01 -28.04 22.68
CA GLU A 663 10.09 -27.25 23.52
C GLU A 663 9.05 -26.48 22.70
N SER A 664 7.84 -26.28 23.22
CA SER A 664 6.86 -25.42 22.54
C SER A 664 7.31 -23.95 22.61
N LEU A 665 7.62 -23.33 21.48
CA LEU A 665 8.08 -21.94 21.36
C LEU A 665 7.15 -21.16 20.42
N ASP A 666 7.10 -19.83 20.56
CA ASP A 666 6.48 -18.99 19.53
C ASP A 666 7.27 -19.09 18.20
N PRO A 667 6.66 -18.70 17.06
CA PRO A 667 7.29 -18.89 15.76
C PRO A 667 8.66 -18.22 15.59
N GLU A 668 8.87 -17.02 16.16
CA GLU A 668 10.13 -16.29 16.02
C GLU A 668 11.21 -16.90 16.91
N SER A 669 10.90 -17.26 18.16
CA SER A 669 11.81 -17.99 19.05
C SER A 669 12.21 -19.36 18.50
N ARG A 670 11.26 -20.07 17.86
CA ARG A 670 11.55 -21.34 17.17
C ARG A 670 12.54 -21.12 16.04
N ARG A 671 12.29 -20.12 15.18
CA ARG A 671 13.18 -19.77 14.07
C ARG A 671 14.57 -19.36 14.56
N LEU A 672 14.65 -18.62 15.67
CA LEU A 672 15.92 -18.25 16.30
C LEU A 672 16.73 -19.49 16.69
N LEU A 673 16.12 -20.44 17.41
CA LEU A 673 16.78 -21.68 17.84
C LEU A 673 17.27 -22.51 16.64
N GLU A 674 16.44 -22.65 15.61
CA GLU A 674 16.80 -23.40 14.39
C GLU A 674 17.94 -22.71 13.63
N LYS A 675 17.90 -21.39 13.52
CA LYS A 675 18.94 -20.60 12.86
C LYS A 675 20.25 -20.64 13.62
N GLU A 676 20.23 -20.44 14.94
CA GLU A 676 21.41 -20.53 15.80
C GLU A 676 22.10 -21.89 15.68
N HIS A 677 21.33 -22.98 15.79
CA HIS A 677 21.85 -24.34 15.63
C HIS A 677 22.47 -24.54 14.24
N LYS A 678 21.76 -24.11 13.20
CA LYS A 678 22.24 -24.22 11.82
C LYS A 678 23.52 -23.41 11.59
N ASP A 679 23.63 -22.21 12.17
CA ASP A 679 24.82 -21.36 12.05
C ASP A 679 26.04 -22.03 12.70
N PHE A 680 25.89 -22.71 13.86
CA PHE A 680 26.98 -23.52 14.44
C PHE A 680 27.42 -24.67 13.52
N ILE A 681 26.47 -25.39 12.92
CA ILE A 681 26.77 -26.47 11.97
C ILE A 681 27.52 -25.92 10.76
N ARG A 682 27.07 -24.80 10.21
CA ARG A 682 27.66 -24.12 9.04
C ARG A 682 29.02 -23.50 9.33
N ASN A 683 29.33 -23.23 10.59
CA ASN A 683 30.66 -22.85 11.04
C ASN A 683 31.54 -24.07 11.38
N GLY A 684 31.09 -25.30 11.14
CA GLY A 684 31.93 -26.49 11.20
C GLY A 684 31.88 -27.26 12.51
N LEU A 685 30.98 -26.92 13.43
CA LEU A 685 30.74 -27.74 14.62
C LEU A 685 29.95 -29.03 14.32
N GLY A 686 29.38 -29.14 13.12
CA GLY A 686 28.89 -30.42 12.59
C GLY A 686 30.00 -31.42 12.21
N LEU A 687 31.25 -30.96 12.05
CA LEU A 687 32.40 -31.83 11.81
C LEU A 687 32.91 -32.40 13.13
N PRO A 688 33.32 -33.67 13.23
CA PRO A 688 34.02 -34.17 14.42
C PRO A 688 35.32 -33.40 14.68
N ALA A 689 35.71 -33.27 15.96
CA ALA A 689 37.01 -32.70 16.33
C ALA A 689 38.15 -33.47 15.65
N GLY A 690 39.13 -32.74 15.11
CA GLY A 690 40.28 -33.31 14.40
C GLY A 690 40.66 -32.54 13.13
N PRO A 691 41.54 -33.12 12.28
CA PRO A 691 42.22 -32.39 11.21
C PRO A 691 41.29 -31.70 10.20
N LYS A 692 40.11 -32.27 9.91
CA LYS A 692 39.13 -31.66 9.00
C LYS A 692 38.51 -30.38 9.59
N ARG A 693 38.18 -30.40 10.89
CA ARG A 693 37.63 -29.24 11.59
C ARG A 693 38.70 -28.16 11.74
N ASP A 694 39.95 -28.55 12.03
CA ASP A 694 41.08 -27.61 12.13
C ASP A 694 41.38 -26.95 10.78
N ARG A 695 41.40 -27.73 9.69
CA ARG A 695 41.54 -27.20 8.34
C ARG A 695 40.40 -26.23 7.97
N PHE A 696 39.16 -26.57 8.31
CA PHE A 696 38.02 -25.68 8.10
C PHE A 696 38.20 -24.34 8.82
N LYS A 697 38.69 -24.35 10.07
CA LYS A 697 38.99 -23.13 10.84
C LYS A 697 40.07 -22.27 10.18
N GLU A 698 41.17 -22.89 9.73
CA GLU A 698 42.23 -22.19 9.00
C GLU A 698 41.70 -21.50 7.75
N ILE A 699 40.87 -22.20 6.98
CA ILE A 699 40.24 -21.67 5.77
C ILE A 699 39.35 -20.46 6.11
N LYS A 700 38.48 -20.57 7.11
CA LYS A 700 37.59 -19.48 7.54
C LYS A 700 38.37 -18.24 7.96
N LYS A 701 39.45 -18.42 8.72
CA LYS A 701 40.35 -17.31 9.11
C LYS A 701 40.98 -16.65 7.89
N ARG A 702 41.50 -17.44 6.93
CA ARG A 702 42.11 -16.88 5.72
C ARG A 702 41.09 -16.16 4.83
N LEU A 703 39.87 -16.70 4.69
CA LEU A 703 38.80 -16.05 3.94
C LEU A 703 38.39 -14.69 4.54
N SER A 704 38.35 -14.57 5.87
CA SER A 704 38.11 -13.28 6.54
C SER A 704 39.23 -12.27 6.23
N GLN A 705 40.50 -12.68 6.34
CA GLN A 705 41.64 -11.83 6.00
C GLN A 705 41.62 -11.36 4.54
N ILE A 706 41.33 -12.27 3.60
CA ILE A 706 41.19 -11.94 2.18
C ILE A 706 40.07 -10.92 1.99
N SER A 707 38.93 -11.09 2.66
CA SER A 707 37.82 -10.15 2.54
C SER A 707 38.20 -8.73 2.97
N ILE A 708 38.88 -8.61 4.10
CA ILE A 708 39.36 -7.32 4.62
C ILE A 708 40.35 -6.68 3.64
N GLU A 709 41.35 -7.43 3.18
CA GLU A 709 42.37 -6.94 2.24
C GLU A 709 41.76 -6.50 0.90
N PHE A 710 40.85 -7.32 0.37
CA PHE A 710 40.17 -7.04 -0.90
C PHE A 710 39.33 -5.77 -0.83
N GLN A 711 38.51 -5.61 0.22
CA GLN A 711 37.67 -4.42 0.40
C GLN A 711 38.51 -3.16 0.66
N LYS A 712 39.58 -3.28 1.45
CA LYS A 712 40.53 -2.18 1.67
C LYS A 712 41.10 -1.68 0.35
N ASN A 713 41.57 -2.59 -0.50
CA ASN A 713 42.12 -2.26 -1.81
C ASN A 713 41.10 -1.51 -2.70
N LEU A 714 39.81 -1.86 -2.64
CA LEU A 714 38.75 -1.15 -3.36
C LEU A 714 38.45 0.24 -2.78
N ASN A 715 38.40 0.35 -1.45
CA ASN A 715 38.04 1.57 -0.75
C ASN A 715 39.14 2.64 -0.85
N GLU A 716 40.40 2.23 -0.75
CA GLU A 716 41.56 3.12 -0.81
C GLU A 716 42.05 3.41 -2.25
N GLU A 717 41.43 2.79 -3.25
CA GLU A 717 41.73 3.02 -4.66
C GLU A 717 41.65 4.51 -5.02
N ASN A 718 42.69 5.05 -5.64
CA ASN A 718 42.81 6.46 -6.04
C ASN A 718 43.47 6.60 -7.43
N GLU A 719 43.40 5.55 -8.22
CA GLU A 719 43.93 5.47 -9.57
C GLU A 719 43.09 6.33 -10.54
N GLY A 720 43.67 6.62 -11.70
CA GLY A 720 43.09 7.52 -12.68
C GLY A 720 44.03 7.74 -13.86
N LEU A 721 43.62 8.64 -14.75
CA LEU A 721 44.33 8.93 -15.99
C LEU A 721 44.43 10.44 -16.22
N TRP A 722 45.55 10.88 -16.80
CA TRP A 722 45.76 12.26 -17.21
C TRP A 722 45.33 12.48 -18.65
N PHE A 723 44.34 13.34 -18.85
CA PHE A 723 43.86 13.73 -20.19
C PHE A 723 43.98 15.23 -20.41
N THR A 724 44.24 15.65 -21.65
CA THR A 724 44.08 17.06 -22.03
C THR A 724 42.58 17.42 -22.12
N ARG A 725 42.26 18.72 -22.16
CA ARG A 725 40.87 19.16 -22.37
C ARG A 725 40.33 18.70 -23.73
N GLU A 726 41.18 18.62 -24.74
CA GLU A 726 40.81 18.14 -26.08
C GLU A 726 40.46 16.64 -26.07
N GLU A 727 41.19 15.83 -25.31
CA GLU A 727 40.91 14.39 -25.15
C GLU A 727 39.58 14.13 -24.42
N LEU A 728 39.12 15.09 -23.60
CA LEU A 728 37.85 15.07 -22.88
C LEU A 728 36.74 15.85 -23.58
N ASP A 729 36.88 16.16 -24.89
CA ASP A 729 35.82 16.84 -25.64
C ASP A 729 34.46 16.13 -25.50
N GLY A 730 33.44 16.92 -25.16
CA GLY A 730 32.07 16.48 -24.88
C GLY A 730 31.76 16.32 -23.39
N VAL A 731 32.75 16.07 -22.53
CA VAL A 731 32.52 15.94 -21.08
C VAL A 731 32.03 17.30 -20.52
N PRO A 732 30.93 17.34 -19.74
CA PRO A 732 30.39 18.59 -19.20
C PRO A 732 31.39 19.41 -18.36
N GLU A 733 31.37 20.74 -18.49
CA GLU A 733 32.33 21.64 -17.82
C GLU A 733 32.20 21.62 -16.30
N ASP A 734 31.02 21.34 -15.75
CA ASP A 734 30.81 21.15 -14.31
C ASP A 734 31.60 19.95 -13.77
N VAL A 735 31.75 18.89 -14.57
CA VAL A 735 32.65 17.76 -14.25
C VAL A 735 34.10 18.19 -14.38
N LEU A 736 34.48 18.78 -15.52
CA LEU A 736 35.87 19.18 -15.80
C LEU A 736 36.43 20.20 -14.79
N ALA A 737 35.60 21.13 -14.32
CA ALA A 737 35.98 22.14 -13.34
C ALA A 737 36.30 21.55 -11.97
N GLY A 738 35.74 20.38 -11.64
CA GLY A 738 36.01 19.65 -10.40
C GLY A 738 37.28 18.80 -10.43
N LEU A 739 37.85 18.53 -11.62
CA LEU A 739 39.03 17.68 -11.75
C LEU A 739 40.32 18.39 -11.33
N LYS A 740 41.25 17.62 -10.74
CA LYS A 740 42.57 18.13 -10.36
C LYS A 740 43.36 18.51 -11.61
N LYS A 741 43.91 19.72 -11.63
CA LYS A 741 44.79 20.21 -12.70
C LYS A 741 46.20 19.65 -12.52
N GLY A 742 46.82 19.26 -13.61
CA GLY A 742 48.18 18.73 -13.62
C GLY A 742 49.22 19.84 -13.50
N GLU A 743 50.34 19.49 -12.89
CA GLU A 743 51.53 20.32 -12.73
C GLU A 743 52.73 19.57 -13.32
N GLY A 744 53.81 20.28 -13.67
CA GLY A 744 55.03 19.66 -14.20
C GLY A 744 54.79 18.91 -15.52
N GLU A 745 55.09 17.61 -15.57
CA GLU A 745 54.91 16.76 -16.76
C GLU A 745 53.44 16.57 -17.18
N HIS A 746 52.50 16.97 -16.33
CA HIS A 746 51.05 16.94 -16.60
C HIS A 746 50.45 18.34 -16.76
N GLU A 747 51.28 19.37 -16.92
CA GLU A 747 50.78 20.74 -17.17
C GLU A 747 49.83 20.76 -18.39
N GLY A 748 48.67 21.40 -18.22
CA GLY A 748 47.61 21.44 -19.23
C GLY A 748 46.67 20.22 -19.25
N LYS A 749 46.90 19.20 -18.39
CA LYS A 749 46.03 18.03 -18.24
C LYS A 749 45.15 18.08 -17.00
N LEU A 750 44.10 17.27 -17.01
CA LEU A 750 43.17 17.04 -15.91
C LEU A 750 43.25 15.58 -15.46
N TRP A 751 43.26 15.35 -14.15
CA TRP A 751 43.26 14.01 -13.56
C TRP A 751 41.83 13.49 -13.49
N LEU A 752 41.52 12.50 -14.32
CA LEU A 752 40.25 11.79 -14.30
C LEU A 752 40.37 10.57 -13.39
N THR A 753 39.60 10.54 -12.29
CA THR A 753 39.56 9.39 -11.39
C THR A 753 38.65 8.28 -11.93
N PHE A 754 38.79 7.05 -11.41
CA PHE A 754 37.82 5.98 -11.67
C PHE A 754 36.59 6.00 -10.75
N LYS A 755 36.37 7.09 -9.99
CA LYS A 755 35.18 7.26 -9.16
C LYS A 755 33.97 7.60 -10.01
N TYR A 756 32.78 7.21 -9.57
CA TYR A 756 31.54 7.30 -10.36
C TYR A 756 31.20 8.71 -10.88
N PRO A 757 31.41 9.80 -10.10
CA PRO A 757 31.15 11.16 -10.58
C PRO A 757 32.02 11.58 -11.78
N ASP A 758 33.20 10.98 -11.96
CA ASP A 758 34.13 11.29 -13.05
C ASP A 758 34.01 10.26 -14.19
N LEU A 759 33.98 8.97 -13.82
CA LEU A 759 33.95 7.82 -14.70
C LEU A 759 32.70 7.81 -15.59
N PHE A 760 31.50 7.87 -14.99
CA PHE A 760 30.27 7.69 -15.76
C PHE A 760 29.96 8.85 -16.71
N PRO A 761 30.14 10.14 -16.33
CA PRO A 761 30.03 11.22 -17.29
C PRO A 761 31.04 11.10 -18.42
N THR A 762 32.29 10.72 -18.13
CA THR A 762 33.29 10.53 -19.20
C THR A 762 32.88 9.43 -20.18
N MET A 763 32.43 8.27 -19.68
CA MET A 763 31.96 7.18 -20.53
C MET A 763 30.68 7.52 -21.33
N LYS A 764 29.86 8.45 -20.83
CA LYS A 764 28.62 8.90 -21.50
C LYS A 764 28.87 10.01 -22.52
N TYR A 765 29.81 10.92 -22.28
CA TYR A 765 29.92 12.18 -23.00
C TYR A 765 31.22 12.38 -23.78
N ALA A 766 32.34 11.73 -23.41
CA ALA A 766 33.59 11.88 -24.15
C ALA A 766 33.41 11.40 -25.60
N LYS A 767 33.60 12.30 -26.56
CA LYS A 767 33.38 12.01 -27.98
C LYS A 767 34.46 11.10 -28.55
N ASN A 768 35.70 11.26 -28.08
CA ASN A 768 36.83 10.45 -28.51
C ASN A 768 36.68 8.98 -28.05
N PRO A 769 36.52 8.01 -28.97
CA PRO A 769 36.38 6.60 -28.61
C PRO A 769 37.64 6.02 -27.96
N GLU A 770 38.83 6.54 -28.28
CA GLU A 770 40.07 6.08 -27.64
C GLU A 770 40.12 6.48 -26.17
N THR A 771 39.66 7.70 -25.82
CA THR A 771 39.49 8.11 -24.41
C THR A 771 38.58 7.14 -23.66
N ARG A 772 37.39 6.84 -24.22
CA ARG A 772 36.44 5.89 -23.59
C ARG A 772 37.04 4.49 -23.45
N LYS A 773 37.78 4.02 -24.45
CA LYS A 773 38.46 2.71 -24.42
C LYS A 773 39.53 2.65 -23.34
N GLN A 774 40.42 3.64 -23.26
CA GLN A 774 41.47 3.72 -22.23
C GLN A 774 40.85 3.75 -20.83
N VAL A 775 39.85 4.61 -20.62
CA VAL A 775 39.14 4.70 -19.33
C VAL A 775 38.49 3.37 -18.96
N MET A 776 37.82 2.70 -19.90
CA MET A 776 37.17 1.41 -19.64
C MET A 776 38.18 0.33 -19.27
N ILE A 777 39.24 0.14 -20.07
CA ILE A 777 40.24 -0.91 -19.84
C ILE A 777 40.98 -0.67 -18.52
N GLN A 778 41.39 0.57 -18.23
CA GLN A 778 42.11 0.88 -17.01
C GLN A 778 41.21 0.78 -15.78
N ASN A 779 39.93 1.14 -15.88
CA ASN A 779 38.98 0.90 -14.79
C ASN A 779 38.73 -0.60 -14.53
N GLU A 780 38.80 -1.47 -15.56
CA GLU A 780 38.72 -2.93 -15.39
C GLU A 780 40.03 -3.54 -14.85
N ASN A 781 41.10 -2.76 -14.80
CA ASN A 781 42.43 -3.16 -14.30
C ASN A 781 42.86 -2.40 -13.04
N LYS A 782 41.97 -1.61 -12.45
CA LYS A 782 42.23 -1.01 -11.14
C LYS A 782 42.25 -2.10 -10.08
N CYS A 783 43.02 -1.90 -9.02
CA CYS A 783 43.11 -2.86 -7.92
C CYS A 783 43.57 -4.28 -8.34
N ASN A 784 44.43 -4.45 -9.35
CA ASN A 784 44.87 -5.78 -9.83
C ASN A 784 45.54 -6.66 -8.75
N GLN A 785 46.01 -6.09 -7.64
CA GLN A 785 46.40 -6.83 -6.44
C GLN A 785 45.29 -7.73 -5.87
N ASN A 786 44.03 -7.47 -6.20
CA ASN A 786 42.87 -8.29 -5.82
C ASN A 786 42.69 -9.57 -6.65
N VAL A 787 43.32 -9.69 -7.82
CA VAL A 787 43.25 -10.90 -8.67
C VAL A 787 43.71 -12.17 -7.94
N PRO A 788 44.92 -12.21 -7.33
CA PRO A 788 45.35 -13.38 -6.58
C PRO A 788 44.49 -13.64 -5.34
N LEU A 789 43.99 -12.59 -4.67
CA LEU A 789 43.11 -12.70 -3.51
C LEU A 789 41.77 -13.36 -3.88
N PHE A 790 41.16 -12.93 -4.99
CA PHE A 790 39.92 -13.53 -5.48
C PHE A 790 40.08 -15.01 -5.81
N ARG A 791 41.19 -15.37 -6.50
CA ARG A 791 41.52 -16.75 -6.83
C ARG A 791 41.64 -17.62 -5.58
N GLU A 792 42.37 -17.14 -4.59
CA GLU A 792 42.53 -17.86 -3.32
C GLU A 792 41.17 -18.04 -2.62
N ALA A 793 40.35 -16.98 -2.58
CA ALA A 793 39.05 -17.02 -1.92
C ALA A 793 38.10 -18.08 -2.51
N ILE A 794 37.95 -18.16 -3.83
CA ILE A 794 37.01 -19.12 -4.44
C ILE A 794 37.47 -20.57 -4.28
N ILE A 795 38.79 -20.83 -4.30
CA ILE A 795 39.35 -22.17 -4.05
C ILE A 795 39.08 -22.58 -2.60
N LEU A 796 39.39 -21.70 -1.66
CA LEU A 796 39.16 -21.93 -0.23
C LEU A 796 37.66 -22.11 0.10
N ARG A 797 36.77 -21.36 -0.54
CA ARG A 797 35.32 -21.51 -0.40
C ARG A 797 34.82 -22.88 -0.83
N ASP A 798 35.27 -23.37 -1.99
CA ASP A 798 34.92 -24.72 -2.44
C ASP A 798 35.48 -25.80 -1.50
N GLU A 799 36.72 -25.66 -1.02
CA GLU A 799 37.31 -26.58 -0.03
C GLU A 799 36.47 -26.62 1.26
N ALA A 800 36.12 -25.45 1.81
CA ALA A 800 35.32 -25.32 3.03
C ALA A 800 33.94 -25.97 2.89
N ALA A 801 33.24 -25.72 1.77
CA ALA A 801 31.93 -26.30 1.52
C ALA A 801 31.97 -27.83 1.44
N ARG A 802 32.99 -28.39 0.75
CA ARG A 802 33.18 -29.83 0.64
C ARG A 802 33.55 -30.49 1.96
N LEU A 803 34.32 -29.81 2.81
CA LEU A 803 34.62 -30.29 4.17
C LEU A 803 33.32 -30.49 4.97
N LEU A 804 32.36 -29.56 4.84
CA LEU A 804 31.04 -29.62 5.46
C LEU A 804 30.06 -30.62 4.80
N GLY A 805 30.47 -31.28 3.71
CA GLY A 805 29.65 -32.26 3.00
C GLY A 805 28.78 -31.71 1.87
N TYR A 806 28.93 -30.43 1.51
CA TYR A 806 28.25 -29.84 0.35
C TYR A 806 29.04 -30.13 -0.95
N PRO A 807 28.37 -30.24 -2.10
CA PRO A 807 29.04 -30.51 -3.37
C PRO A 807 29.92 -29.35 -3.86
N ASN A 808 29.63 -28.12 -3.45
CA ASN A 808 30.38 -26.90 -3.79
C ASN A 808 29.87 -25.72 -2.92
N HIS A 809 30.50 -24.56 -3.07
CA HIS A 809 30.16 -23.36 -2.31
C HIS A 809 28.74 -22.84 -2.61
N ALA A 810 28.30 -22.89 -3.87
CA ALA A 810 26.96 -22.44 -4.24
C ALA A 810 25.85 -23.22 -3.51
N ALA A 811 25.96 -24.55 -3.44
CA ALA A 811 25.02 -25.38 -2.69
C ALA A 811 25.00 -25.01 -1.20
N PHE A 812 26.17 -24.76 -0.60
CA PHE A 812 26.28 -24.31 0.79
C PHE A 812 25.60 -22.94 1.02
N ARG A 813 25.78 -21.98 0.10
CA ARG A 813 25.23 -20.63 0.26
C ARG A 813 23.73 -20.53 -0.01
N ILE A 814 23.20 -21.31 -0.96
CA ILE A 814 21.82 -21.17 -1.44
C ILE A 814 20.80 -21.91 -0.56
N GLU A 815 21.22 -22.90 0.23
CA GLU A 815 20.32 -23.69 1.09
C GLU A 815 19.39 -22.86 2.00
N ASP A 816 19.90 -21.73 2.54
CA ASP A 816 19.14 -20.82 3.41
C ASP A 816 18.41 -19.69 2.67
N LYS A 817 18.55 -19.62 1.35
CA LYS A 817 17.93 -18.59 0.51
C LYS A 817 16.51 -19.01 0.08
N MET A 818 15.74 -18.13 -0.57
CA MET A 818 14.44 -18.49 -1.13
C MET A 818 14.57 -19.55 -2.24
N ALA A 819 15.63 -19.49 -3.05
CA ALA A 819 15.82 -20.41 -4.16
C ALA A 819 16.12 -21.87 -3.74
N LYS A 820 16.61 -22.08 -2.51
CA LYS A 820 16.98 -23.37 -1.87
C LYS A 820 18.06 -24.21 -2.55
N THR A 821 18.19 -24.19 -3.87
CA THR A 821 19.15 -25.02 -4.63
C THR A 821 19.84 -24.27 -5.76
N PRO A 822 21.10 -24.61 -6.11
CA PRO A 822 21.77 -24.10 -7.31
C PRO A 822 21.00 -24.38 -8.60
N GLU A 823 20.31 -25.52 -8.68
CA GLU A 823 19.52 -25.93 -9.85
C GLU A 823 18.37 -24.96 -10.11
N THR A 824 17.67 -24.50 -9.06
CA THR A 824 16.63 -23.46 -9.16
C THR A 824 17.22 -22.18 -9.76
N VAL A 825 18.38 -21.74 -9.27
CA VAL A 825 19.06 -20.52 -9.73
C VAL A 825 19.51 -20.64 -11.18
N ASN A 826 20.15 -21.74 -11.55
CA ASN A 826 20.63 -21.97 -12.90
C ASN A 826 19.48 -22.06 -13.90
N THR A 827 18.36 -22.67 -13.52
CA THR A 827 17.16 -22.72 -14.35
C THR A 827 16.59 -21.32 -14.57
N PHE A 828 16.50 -20.51 -13.51
CA PHE A 828 16.03 -19.12 -13.60
C PHE A 828 16.92 -18.25 -14.50
N LEU A 829 18.24 -18.23 -14.25
CA LEU A 829 19.19 -17.45 -15.04
C LEU A 829 19.24 -17.93 -16.51
N GLY A 830 19.13 -19.24 -16.72
CA GLY A 830 19.10 -19.85 -18.05
C GLY A 830 17.85 -19.50 -18.86
N ASP A 831 16.66 -19.59 -18.25
CA ASP A 831 15.39 -19.18 -18.90
C ASP A 831 15.42 -17.69 -19.24
N LEU A 832 15.86 -16.84 -18.31
CA LEU A 832 15.96 -15.40 -18.53
C LEU A 832 16.95 -15.06 -19.65
N ARG A 833 18.13 -15.69 -19.68
CA ARG A 833 19.10 -15.54 -20.77
C ARG A 833 18.48 -15.91 -22.11
N SER A 834 17.75 -17.03 -22.18
CA SER A 834 17.16 -17.50 -23.43
C SER A 834 16.13 -16.52 -24.01
N ARG A 835 15.31 -15.90 -23.15
CA ARG A 835 14.28 -14.92 -23.55
C ARG A 835 14.86 -13.58 -23.96
N LEU A 836 15.90 -13.12 -23.26
CA LEU A 836 16.53 -11.81 -23.51
C LEU A 836 17.48 -11.82 -24.71
N THR A 837 18.03 -12.97 -25.08
CA THR A 837 19.06 -13.09 -26.14
C THR A 837 18.64 -12.45 -27.46
N ALA A 838 17.41 -12.70 -27.92
CA ALA A 838 16.91 -12.13 -29.17
C ALA A 838 16.69 -10.61 -29.08
N GLY A 839 16.25 -10.12 -27.91
CA GLY A 839 16.12 -8.70 -27.60
C GLY A 839 17.47 -7.99 -27.65
N GLY A 840 18.49 -8.53 -26.96
CA GLY A 840 19.84 -7.99 -26.95
C GLY A 840 20.48 -7.92 -28.35
N GLN A 841 20.30 -8.94 -29.19
CA GLN A 841 20.74 -8.92 -30.59
C GLN A 841 20.11 -7.76 -31.38
N LYS A 842 18.81 -7.54 -31.18
CA LYS A 842 18.07 -6.47 -31.85
C LYS A 842 18.54 -5.09 -31.37
N GLU A 843 18.77 -4.93 -30.07
CA GLU A 843 19.25 -3.69 -29.46
C GLU A 843 20.67 -3.35 -29.93
N ILE A 844 21.62 -4.31 -29.88
CA ILE A 844 22.99 -4.10 -30.40
C ILE A 844 22.96 -3.73 -31.87
N LYS A 845 22.15 -4.41 -32.68
CA LYS A 845 22.06 -4.09 -34.11
C LYS A 845 21.56 -2.65 -34.33
N SER A 846 20.57 -2.22 -33.56
CA SER A 846 20.05 -0.84 -33.60
C SER A 846 21.13 0.17 -33.20
N LEU A 847 21.86 -0.11 -32.11
CA LEU A 847 22.95 0.73 -31.62
C LEU A 847 24.16 0.78 -32.56
N LEU A 848 24.48 -0.33 -33.24
CA LEU A 848 25.54 -0.40 -34.25
C LEU A 848 25.19 0.46 -35.47
N GLU A 849 23.94 0.39 -35.97
CA GLU A 849 23.48 1.24 -37.07
C GLU A 849 23.44 2.71 -36.65
N PHE A 850 23.03 2.99 -35.41
CA PHE A 850 23.07 4.34 -34.86
C PHE A 850 24.51 4.87 -34.76
N LYS A 851 25.46 4.06 -34.28
CA LYS A 851 26.90 4.38 -34.26
C LYS A 851 27.40 4.73 -35.65
N LYS A 852 27.06 3.92 -36.65
CA LYS A 852 27.44 4.15 -38.05
C LYS A 852 26.89 5.47 -38.56
N SER A 853 25.59 5.72 -38.41
CA SER A 853 24.94 6.96 -38.85
C SER A 853 25.53 8.21 -38.18
N ASP A 854 25.80 8.13 -36.87
CA ASP A 854 26.41 9.23 -36.12
C ASP A 854 27.85 9.54 -36.60
N LEU A 855 28.67 8.52 -36.83
CA LEU A 855 30.03 8.70 -37.36
C LEU A 855 30.02 9.25 -38.79
N GLU A 856 29.16 8.72 -39.66
CA GLU A 856 28.98 9.22 -41.03
C GLU A 856 28.55 10.70 -41.03
N SER A 857 27.67 11.11 -40.11
CA SER A 857 27.25 12.51 -39.95
C SER A 857 28.37 13.46 -39.52
N ARG A 858 29.42 12.95 -38.88
CA ARG A 858 30.62 13.69 -38.45
C ARG A 858 31.79 13.57 -39.44
N GLY A 859 31.64 12.79 -40.51
CA GLY A 859 32.72 12.49 -41.45
C GLY A 859 33.79 11.56 -40.87
N GLU A 860 33.47 10.81 -39.82
CA GLU A 860 34.36 9.86 -39.14
C GLU A 860 34.21 8.45 -39.72
N LYS A 861 35.26 7.62 -39.62
CA LYS A 861 35.25 6.25 -40.14
C LYS A 861 34.52 5.32 -39.18
N PHE A 862 33.58 4.55 -39.71
CA PHE A 862 32.95 3.43 -39.01
C PHE A 862 33.77 2.15 -39.21
N ASP A 863 34.13 1.49 -38.12
CA ASP A 863 34.96 0.28 -38.10
C ASP A 863 34.17 -1.02 -38.27
N GLY A 864 32.84 -0.99 -38.22
CA GLY A 864 31.99 -2.17 -38.34
C GLY A 864 31.66 -2.85 -37.02
N HIS A 865 32.14 -2.34 -35.89
CA HIS A 865 32.06 -3.00 -34.58
C HIS A 865 31.30 -2.16 -33.55
N TYR A 866 30.73 -2.83 -32.54
CA TYR A 866 30.13 -2.19 -31.37
C TYR A 866 30.80 -2.70 -30.10
N TYR A 867 31.61 -1.84 -29.47
CA TYR A 867 32.44 -2.25 -28.35
C TYR A 867 31.82 -1.92 -26.99
N LEU A 868 32.34 -2.54 -25.94
CA LEU A 868 31.95 -2.26 -24.55
C LEU A 868 32.05 -0.77 -24.17
N TRP A 869 33.06 -0.05 -24.68
CA TRP A 869 33.25 1.39 -24.41
C TRP A 869 32.37 2.32 -25.26
N ASP A 870 31.63 1.77 -26.22
CA ASP A 870 30.67 2.51 -27.04
C ASP A 870 29.30 2.58 -26.38
N HIS A 871 28.97 1.59 -25.52
CA HIS A 871 27.61 1.37 -25.05
C HIS A 871 26.98 2.60 -24.37
N ARG A 872 27.61 3.13 -23.31
CA ARG A 872 27.08 4.27 -22.55
C ARG A 872 26.96 5.56 -23.37
N PHE A 873 27.85 5.74 -24.36
CA PHE A 873 27.85 6.91 -25.23
C PHE A 873 26.70 6.88 -26.23
N TYR A 874 26.52 5.75 -26.93
CA TYR A 874 25.46 5.63 -27.93
C TYR A 874 24.08 5.37 -27.32
N ASP A 875 24.00 4.72 -26.17
CA ASP A 875 22.76 4.64 -25.39
C ASP A 875 22.24 6.05 -25.06
N ARG A 876 23.08 6.92 -24.50
CA ARG A 876 22.75 8.33 -24.24
C ARG A 876 22.33 9.05 -25.53
N LEU A 877 23.15 9.00 -26.59
CA LEU A 877 22.85 9.72 -27.82
C LEU A 877 21.54 9.26 -28.48
N MET A 878 21.25 7.95 -28.42
CA MET A 878 20.01 7.39 -28.95
C MET A 878 18.80 7.90 -28.14
N LEU A 879 18.90 7.94 -26.81
CA LEU A 879 17.85 8.53 -25.95
C LEU A 879 17.63 10.02 -26.26
N GLU A 880 18.71 10.78 -26.45
CA GLU A 880 18.63 12.21 -26.80
C GLU A 880 17.99 12.43 -28.19
N LYS A 881 18.46 11.70 -29.23
CA LYS A 881 18.00 11.91 -30.61
C LYS A 881 16.63 11.29 -30.90
N ASP A 882 16.42 10.03 -30.52
CA ASP A 882 15.22 9.27 -30.93
C ASP A 882 14.04 9.44 -29.96
N TYR A 883 14.31 9.84 -28.71
CA TYR A 883 13.30 10.02 -27.67
C TYR A 883 13.16 11.47 -27.19
N SER A 884 13.94 12.40 -27.75
CA SER A 884 13.93 13.83 -27.38
C SER A 884 14.08 14.03 -25.88
N LEU A 885 14.92 13.20 -25.24
CA LEU A 885 15.05 13.14 -23.81
C LEU A 885 16.36 13.78 -23.36
N ASP A 886 16.25 14.96 -22.75
CA ASP A 886 17.37 15.64 -22.11
C ASP A 886 17.29 15.45 -20.59
N GLN A 887 18.16 14.60 -20.06
CA GLN A 887 18.24 14.31 -18.63
C GLN A 887 18.60 15.54 -17.79
N GLN A 888 19.30 16.53 -18.36
CA GLN A 888 19.60 17.77 -17.65
C GLN A 888 18.34 18.63 -17.49
N LEU A 889 17.53 18.73 -18.54
CA LEU A 889 16.23 19.42 -18.47
C LEU A 889 15.25 18.71 -17.54
N ILE A 890 15.22 17.37 -17.54
CA ILE A 890 14.39 16.60 -16.60
C ILE A 890 14.83 16.87 -15.15
N ALA A 891 16.14 16.93 -14.89
CA ALA A 891 16.68 17.18 -13.55
C ALA A 891 16.25 18.55 -12.98
N GLU A 892 15.99 19.56 -13.83
CA GLU A 892 15.47 20.87 -13.40
C GLU A 892 14.13 20.78 -12.65
N TYR A 893 13.39 19.68 -12.84
CA TYR A 893 12.13 19.38 -12.18
C TYR A 893 12.27 18.52 -10.92
N PHE A 894 13.46 18.03 -10.57
CA PHE A 894 13.69 17.22 -9.37
C PHE A 894 14.75 17.84 -8.43
N PRO A 895 14.51 19.04 -7.85
CA PRO A 895 15.30 19.53 -6.74
C PRO A 895 15.25 18.52 -5.58
N LEU A 896 16.40 18.18 -5.02
CA LEU A 896 16.56 17.14 -4.00
C LEU A 896 15.58 17.29 -2.84
N GLN A 897 15.50 18.48 -2.24
CA GLN A 897 14.66 18.69 -1.06
C GLN A 897 13.18 18.43 -1.38
N THR A 898 12.63 19.07 -2.40
CA THR A 898 11.21 18.90 -2.77
C THR A 898 10.88 17.47 -3.22
N THR A 899 11.87 16.77 -3.78
CA THR A 899 11.72 15.36 -4.15
C THR A 899 11.61 14.47 -2.91
N ILE A 900 12.48 14.65 -1.91
CA ILE A 900 12.39 13.96 -0.60
C ILE A 900 11.04 14.25 0.05
N GLU A 901 10.60 15.51 0.05
CA GLU A 901 9.30 15.88 0.61
C GLU A 901 8.13 15.11 -0.02
N GLY A 902 8.17 14.96 -1.36
CA GLY A 902 7.18 14.19 -2.10
C GLY A 902 7.25 12.69 -1.78
N MET A 903 8.45 12.13 -1.68
CA MET A 903 8.66 10.73 -1.35
C MET A 903 8.19 10.38 0.06
N LEU A 904 8.50 11.22 1.06
CA LEU A 904 8.03 11.00 2.43
C LEU A 904 6.50 11.04 2.51
N LYS A 905 5.84 11.96 1.79
CA LYS A 905 4.37 12.01 1.71
C LYS A 905 3.75 10.73 1.15
N ILE A 906 4.42 10.08 0.18
CA ILE A 906 3.97 8.78 -0.33
C ILE A 906 3.96 7.75 0.80
N PHE A 907 5.00 7.71 1.63
CA PHE A 907 5.06 6.81 2.79
C PHE A 907 4.08 7.19 3.91
N GLU A 908 3.84 8.47 4.15
CA GLU A 908 2.80 8.93 5.08
C GLU A 908 1.44 8.37 4.69
N GLU A 909 1.06 8.49 3.41
CA GLU A 909 -0.22 7.99 2.89
C GLU A 909 -0.29 6.46 2.85
N LEU A 910 0.72 5.80 2.27
CA LEU A 910 0.71 4.34 2.07
C LEU A 910 0.93 3.55 3.36
N PHE A 911 1.78 4.02 4.26
CA PHE A 911 2.19 3.26 5.45
C PHE A 911 1.70 3.85 6.77
N GLY A 912 1.17 5.07 6.78
CA GLY A 912 0.59 5.66 7.98
C GLY A 912 1.65 6.14 8.92
N LEU A 913 2.57 6.87 8.33
CA LEU A 913 3.71 7.46 9.00
C LEU A 913 3.54 8.97 9.07
N VAL A 914 4.31 9.58 9.96
CA VAL A 914 4.48 11.03 10.09
C VAL A 914 5.96 11.29 10.30
N PHE A 915 6.56 12.09 9.43
CA PHE A 915 7.97 12.45 9.52
C PHE A 915 8.12 13.85 10.11
N VAL A 916 8.87 13.96 11.20
CA VAL A 916 9.13 15.24 11.88
C VAL A 916 10.63 15.52 11.87
N GLU A 917 11.06 16.47 11.05
CA GLU A 917 12.46 16.90 10.95
C GLU A 917 12.90 17.61 12.23
N ILE A 918 14.08 17.22 12.74
CA ILE A 918 14.67 17.73 13.98
C ILE A 918 15.79 18.72 13.64
N THR A 919 15.55 20.01 13.83
CA THR A 919 16.48 21.09 13.49
C THR A 919 16.56 22.14 14.61
N GLY A 920 17.58 23.02 14.54
CA GLY A 920 17.74 24.15 15.47
C GLY A 920 17.70 23.74 16.95
N GLU A 921 16.99 24.51 17.78
CA GLU A 921 16.87 24.26 19.22
C GLU A 921 16.23 22.89 19.55
N ASP A 922 15.35 22.36 18.70
CA ASP A 922 14.72 21.06 18.96
C ASP A 922 15.75 19.93 18.89
N ARG A 923 16.81 20.12 18.08
CA ARG A 923 17.96 19.22 18.00
C ARG A 923 18.80 19.20 19.27
N GLU A 924 18.98 20.35 19.92
CA GLU A 924 19.66 20.43 21.22
C GLU A 924 18.83 19.78 22.34
N LYS A 925 17.50 19.94 22.31
CA LYS A 925 16.59 19.41 23.35
C LYS A 925 16.50 17.88 23.34
N VAL A 926 16.58 17.24 22.18
CA VAL A 926 16.53 15.77 22.08
C VAL A 926 17.90 15.12 22.26
N ALA A 927 18.99 15.89 22.13
CA ALA A 927 20.34 15.36 22.31
C ALA A 927 20.59 15.05 23.80
N PRO A 928 20.96 13.80 24.15
CA PRO A 928 21.18 13.43 25.54
C PRO A 928 22.39 14.15 26.17
N THR A 929 23.32 14.68 25.36
CA THR A 929 24.48 15.49 25.81
C THR A 929 24.15 16.98 25.97
N GLY A 930 22.95 17.41 25.58
CA GLY A 930 22.57 18.83 25.47
C GLY A 930 23.21 19.57 24.30
N LYS A 931 23.97 18.88 23.41
CA LYS A 931 24.58 19.46 22.21
C LYS A 931 24.01 18.81 20.95
N GLY A 932 23.26 19.56 20.15
CA GLY A 932 22.63 19.03 18.93
C GLY A 932 23.62 18.52 17.88
N SER A 933 24.87 19.00 17.89
CA SER A 933 25.95 18.49 17.05
C SER A 933 26.29 17.03 17.33
N ASP A 934 26.08 16.57 18.56
CA ASP A 934 26.55 15.26 19.03
C ASP A 934 25.65 14.10 18.57
N ILE A 935 24.48 14.38 17.99
CA ILE A 935 23.54 13.36 17.50
C ILE A 935 23.57 13.19 15.98
N VAL A 936 24.57 13.78 15.31
CA VAL A 936 24.94 13.48 13.92
C VAL A 936 26.47 13.44 13.80
N TRP A 937 26.99 12.84 12.74
CA TRP A 937 28.43 12.78 12.45
C TRP A 937 28.95 13.87 11.50
N HIS A 938 28.05 14.63 10.84
CA HIS A 938 28.41 15.71 9.92
C HIS A 938 27.29 16.76 9.85
N GLU A 939 27.63 18.03 9.60
CA GLU A 939 26.67 19.16 9.61
C GLU A 939 25.55 19.04 8.57
N ASP A 940 25.87 18.45 7.41
CA ASP A 940 24.92 18.22 6.31
C ASP A 940 23.88 17.11 6.58
N VAL A 941 23.99 16.36 7.68
CA VAL A 941 23.09 15.24 7.98
C VAL A 941 21.74 15.73 8.50
N GLN A 942 20.67 15.33 7.82
CA GLN A 942 19.29 15.55 8.27
C GLN A 942 18.84 14.41 9.18
N ILE A 943 18.02 14.71 10.18
CA ILE A 943 17.47 13.73 11.12
C ILE A 943 15.97 13.95 11.28
N PHE A 944 15.20 12.86 11.20
CA PHE A 944 13.75 12.84 11.39
C PHE A 944 13.39 11.88 12.53
N SER A 945 12.47 12.32 13.40
CA SER A 945 11.69 11.40 14.23
C SER A 945 10.48 10.91 13.44
N VAL A 946 10.26 9.61 13.43
CA VAL A 946 9.20 8.96 12.66
C VAL A 946 8.15 8.41 13.62
N TRP A 947 6.89 8.66 13.30
CA TRP A 947 5.74 8.28 14.11
C TRP A 947 4.69 7.61 13.25
N ASN A 948 3.82 6.81 13.87
CA ASN A 948 2.57 6.39 13.26
C ASN A 948 1.61 7.59 13.13
N ASP A 949 0.70 7.55 12.16
CA ASP A 949 -0.42 8.49 12.10
C ASP A 949 -1.51 8.15 13.15
N GLU A 950 -2.56 8.96 13.25
CA GLU A 950 -3.66 8.74 14.21
C GLU A 950 -4.44 7.43 13.94
N GLY A 951 -4.50 6.98 12.67
CA GLY A 951 -5.10 5.70 12.28
C GLY A 951 -4.27 4.49 12.71
N GLU A 952 -2.95 4.67 12.82
CA GLU A 952 -1.97 3.67 13.28
C GLU A 952 -1.58 3.82 14.76
N GLY A 953 -2.28 4.69 15.51
CA GLY A 953 -2.14 4.83 16.96
C GLY A 953 -1.04 5.78 17.45
N SER A 954 -0.50 6.65 16.59
CA SER A 954 0.43 7.75 16.93
C SER A 954 1.72 7.34 17.67
N GLY A 955 2.06 6.05 17.70
CA GLY A 955 3.25 5.52 18.37
C GLY A 955 4.54 5.98 17.70
N PHE A 956 5.60 6.15 18.50
CA PHE A 956 6.95 6.37 17.95
C PHE A 956 7.38 5.15 17.14
N VAL A 957 8.03 5.38 16.00
CA VAL A 957 8.50 4.31 15.10
C VAL A 957 10.01 4.21 15.15
N GLY A 958 10.74 5.32 15.10
CA GLY A 958 12.20 5.33 15.14
C GLY A 958 12.80 6.62 14.57
N TYR A 959 14.09 6.57 14.23
CA TYR A 959 14.82 7.69 13.64
C TYR A 959 15.31 7.40 12.22
N LEU A 960 15.10 8.36 11.32
CA LEU A 960 15.64 8.34 9.96
C LEU A 960 16.70 9.44 9.81
N TYR A 961 17.90 9.05 9.39
CA TYR A 961 18.99 9.96 9.06
C TYR A 961 19.19 9.99 7.53
N LEU A 962 19.41 11.17 6.96
CA LEU A 962 19.73 11.35 5.55
C LEU A 962 21.10 12.05 5.42
N ASP A 963 22.09 11.34 4.90
CA ASP A 963 23.43 11.83 4.57
C ASP A 963 23.65 11.77 3.05
N LEU A 964 23.34 12.87 2.36
CA LEU A 964 23.04 12.85 0.93
C LEU A 964 24.17 13.33 0.01
N PHE A 965 25.21 13.97 0.55
CA PHE A 965 26.23 14.64 -0.24
C PHE A 965 27.61 13.98 -0.15
N PRO A 966 28.41 13.99 -1.23
CA PRO A 966 29.75 13.43 -1.22
C PRO A 966 30.72 14.29 -0.40
N ARG A 967 31.70 13.63 0.23
CA ARG A 967 32.85 14.25 0.90
C ARG A 967 33.97 13.24 1.07
N THR A 968 35.20 13.73 1.26
CA THR A 968 36.37 12.89 1.49
C THR A 968 36.16 11.92 2.66
N GLY A 969 36.48 10.64 2.44
CA GLY A 969 36.38 9.59 3.45
C GLY A 969 34.97 9.02 3.67
N LYS A 970 33.95 9.53 2.97
CA LYS A 970 32.59 8.97 3.00
C LYS A 970 32.47 7.81 1.99
N TYR A 971 31.66 6.81 2.34
CA TYR A 971 31.24 5.72 1.46
C TYR A 971 30.71 6.24 0.11
N GLY A 972 31.26 5.69 -0.98
CA GLY A 972 31.10 6.21 -2.34
C GLY A 972 29.85 5.77 -3.09
N HIS A 973 29.08 4.82 -2.54
CA HIS A 973 27.83 4.31 -3.14
C HIS A 973 26.60 4.78 -2.35
N ALA A 974 25.41 4.49 -2.87
CA ALA A 974 24.15 4.64 -2.16
C ALA A 974 23.88 3.39 -1.30
N ALA A 975 23.42 3.56 -0.06
CA ALA A 975 23.08 2.48 0.85
C ALA A 975 22.22 2.97 2.03
N ASN A 976 21.45 2.07 2.66
CA ASN A 976 20.86 2.25 3.98
C ASN A 976 21.63 1.43 5.04
N PHE A 977 21.99 2.07 6.16
CA PHE A 977 22.67 1.46 7.29
C PHE A 977 21.77 1.40 8.52
N ASN A 978 21.62 0.21 9.10
CA ASN A 978 20.93 0.02 10.38
C ASN A 978 21.83 0.48 11.54
N LEU A 979 21.56 1.67 12.11
CA LEU A 979 22.38 2.21 13.20
C LEU A 979 22.06 1.56 14.54
N GLN A 980 20.77 1.32 14.80
CA GLN A 980 20.29 0.60 15.99
C GLN A 980 19.08 -0.24 15.59
N PRO A 981 19.06 -1.55 15.92
CA PRO A 981 17.92 -2.41 15.60
C PRO A 981 16.76 -2.22 16.61
N GLY A 982 15.54 -2.47 16.15
CA GLY A 982 14.35 -2.54 17.00
C GLY A 982 14.05 -3.98 17.44
N PHE A 983 13.83 -4.19 18.74
CA PHE A 983 13.58 -5.51 19.33
C PHE A 983 12.79 -5.38 20.64
N ILE A 984 12.43 -6.51 21.25
CA ILE A 984 11.82 -6.55 22.59
C ILE A 984 12.92 -6.79 23.65
N ASP A 985 13.07 -5.86 24.58
CA ASP A 985 14.10 -5.94 25.64
C ASP A 985 13.76 -6.99 26.72
N ALA A 986 14.63 -7.13 27.72
CA ALA A 986 14.47 -8.14 28.77
C ALA A 986 13.23 -7.90 29.64
N GLU A 987 12.80 -6.65 29.74
CA GLU A 987 11.62 -6.18 30.46
C GLU A 987 10.34 -6.27 29.62
N GLY A 988 10.43 -6.67 28.34
CA GLY A 988 9.31 -6.80 27.43
C GLY A 988 8.91 -5.50 26.72
N ASN A 989 9.70 -4.43 26.84
CA ASN A 989 9.44 -3.17 26.16
C ASN A 989 10.05 -3.16 24.76
N ARG A 990 9.45 -2.35 23.90
CA ARG A 990 9.97 -2.13 22.55
C ARG A 990 11.14 -1.15 22.58
N ARG A 991 12.30 -1.57 22.09
CA ARG A 991 13.39 -0.69 21.66
C ARG A 991 13.13 -0.24 20.21
N TYR A 992 13.30 1.04 19.92
CA TYR A 992 13.01 1.61 18.61
C TYR A 992 14.26 1.73 17.74
N PRO A 993 14.17 1.47 16.43
CA PRO A 993 15.31 1.53 15.54
C PRO A 993 15.76 2.95 15.18
N ALA A 994 17.01 3.03 14.72
CA ALA A 994 17.57 4.17 14.03
C ALA A 994 18.25 3.69 12.74
N THR A 995 18.02 4.38 11.63
CA THR A 995 18.56 4.01 10.32
C THR A 995 19.11 5.22 9.57
N ALA A 996 20.14 5.01 8.74
CA ALA A 996 20.82 6.06 7.99
C ALA A 996 20.89 5.76 6.49
N LEU A 997 20.28 6.64 5.72
CA LEU A 997 20.43 6.71 4.27
C LEU A 997 21.73 7.45 3.92
N VAL A 998 22.62 6.81 3.17
CA VAL A 998 23.89 7.39 2.72
C VAL A 998 23.87 7.43 1.19
N CYS A 999 23.96 8.62 0.61
CA CYS A 999 23.96 8.86 -0.85
C CYS A 999 25.04 9.89 -1.24
N ASN A 1000 25.23 10.15 -2.54
CA ASN A 1000 26.29 11.02 -3.05
C ASN A 1000 25.82 11.98 -4.16
N PHE A 1001 24.71 12.69 -3.93
CA PHE A 1001 24.17 13.67 -4.87
C PHE A 1001 24.97 14.98 -4.86
N THR A 1002 24.99 15.69 -6.00
CA THR A 1002 25.73 16.95 -6.13
C THR A 1002 25.26 18.01 -5.13
N LYS A 1003 26.18 18.65 -4.41
CA LYS A 1003 25.83 19.72 -3.47
C LYS A 1003 25.19 20.93 -4.17
N PRO A 1004 24.26 21.65 -3.51
CA PRO A 1004 23.72 22.90 -4.04
C PRO A 1004 24.80 23.98 -4.15
N THR A 1005 24.61 24.90 -5.09
CA THR A 1005 25.39 26.14 -5.24
C THR A 1005 24.49 27.35 -4.96
N PRO A 1006 25.04 28.56 -4.74
CA PRO A 1006 24.21 29.76 -4.54
C PRO A 1006 23.21 30.05 -5.67
N LYS A 1007 23.50 29.61 -6.91
CA LYS A 1007 22.68 29.88 -8.10
C LYS A 1007 21.83 28.68 -8.56
N LYS A 1008 22.04 27.48 -8.02
CA LYS A 1008 21.37 26.25 -8.47
C LYS A 1008 21.29 25.25 -7.31
N PRO A 1009 20.10 24.72 -6.96
CA PRO A 1009 19.99 23.69 -5.92
C PRO A 1009 20.56 22.35 -6.41
N SER A 1010 20.66 21.37 -5.51
CA SER A 1010 20.94 19.98 -5.89
C SER A 1010 19.81 19.47 -6.76
N LEU A 1011 20.08 19.15 -8.01
CA LEU A 1011 19.12 18.59 -8.97
C LEU A 1011 19.41 17.11 -9.19
N LEU A 1012 18.37 16.28 -9.15
CA LEU A 1012 18.48 14.85 -9.36
C LEU A 1012 18.12 14.49 -10.79
N LYS A 1013 18.97 13.72 -11.45
CA LYS A 1013 18.60 12.99 -12.65
C LYS A 1013 17.59 11.90 -12.29
N HIS A 1014 16.84 11.40 -13.27
CA HIS A 1014 15.78 10.42 -13.00
C HIS A 1014 16.30 9.12 -12.36
N ASP A 1015 17.49 8.65 -12.76
CA ASP A 1015 18.16 7.49 -12.14
C ASP A 1015 18.54 7.74 -10.67
N GLU A 1016 18.88 8.98 -10.30
CA GLU A 1016 19.15 9.39 -8.92
C GLU A 1016 17.85 9.48 -8.10
N VAL A 1017 16.73 9.87 -8.70
CA VAL A 1017 15.39 9.82 -8.08
C VAL A 1017 14.98 8.38 -7.77
N VAL A 1018 15.19 7.45 -8.72
CA VAL A 1018 14.94 6.01 -8.51
C VAL A 1018 15.83 5.47 -7.38
N THR A 1019 17.12 5.81 -7.39
CA THR A 1019 18.08 5.39 -6.36
C THR A 1019 17.68 5.90 -4.97
N LEU A 1020 17.31 7.17 -4.85
CA LEU A 1020 16.84 7.75 -3.58
C LEU A 1020 15.62 7.00 -3.03
N PHE A 1021 14.66 6.65 -3.89
CA PHE A 1021 13.46 5.94 -3.47
C PHE A 1021 13.71 4.47 -3.11
N HIS A 1022 14.65 3.82 -3.82
CA HIS A 1022 15.13 2.48 -3.50
C HIS A 1022 15.69 2.43 -2.07
N GLU A 1023 16.65 3.31 -1.76
CA GLU A 1023 17.31 3.33 -0.46
C GLU A 1023 16.35 3.74 0.67
N LEU A 1024 15.41 4.66 0.40
CA LEU A 1024 14.35 4.98 1.35
C LEU A 1024 13.47 3.76 1.62
N GLY A 1025 13.26 2.88 0.63
CA GLY A 1025 12.58 1.60 0.81
C GLY A 1025 13.24 0.74 1.89
N HIS A 1026 14.57 0.61 1.88
CA HIS A 1026 15.32 -0.09 2.92
C HIS A 1026 15.20 0.60 4.29
N GLY A 1027 15.35 1.93 4.33
CA GLY A 1027 15.18 2.69 5.58
C GLY A 1027 13.78 2.56 6.18
N ILE A 1028 12.73 2.55 5.34
CA ILE A 1028 11.35 2.32 5.79
C ILE A 1028 11.17 0.89 6.29
N HIS A 1029 11.77 -0.11 5.64
CA HIS A 1029 11.74 -1.50 6.11
C HIS A 1029 12.33 -1.62 7.52
N ASP A 1030 13.50 -1.03 7.77
CA ASP A 1030 14.11 -0.98 9.10
C ASP A 1030 13.20 -0.29 10.13
N LEU A 1031 12.64 0.87 9.79
CA LEU A 1031 11.78 1.64 10.70
C LEU A 1031 10.52 0.87 11.13
N VAL A 1032 9.83 0.23 10.19
CA VAL A 1032 8.53 -0.40 10.48
C VAL A 1032 8.63 -1.85 10.92
N ALA A 1033 9.77 -2.52 10.74
CA ALA A 1033 9.98 -3.90 11.19
C ALA A 1033 9.66 -4.08 12.68
N LYS A 1034 8.94 -5.14 13.05
CA LYS A 1034 8.57 -5.46 14.43
C LYS A 1034 8.93 -6.90 14.79
N THR A 1035 10.15 -7.07 15.30
CA THR A 1035 10.71 -8.37 15.71
C THR A 1035 10.93 -8.42 17.22
N ILE A 1036 10.98 -9.64 17.76
CA ILE A 1036 11.36 -9.92 19.15
C ILE A 1036 12.89 -9.78 19.31
N TYR A 1037 13.66 -10.27 18.33
CA TYR A 1037 15.12 -10.29 18.38
C TYR A 1037 15.75 -9.34 17.33
N SER A 1038 16.86 -8.70 17.69
CA SER A 1038 17.64 -7.81 16.82
C SER A 1038 18.13 -8.54 15.57
N ARG A 1039 18.46 -9.82 15.71
CA ARG A 1039 18.92 -10.71 14.64
C ARG A 1039 18.00 -10.73 13.41
N PHE A 1040 16.70 -10.55 13.61
CA PHE A 1040 15.70 -10.57 12.53
C PHE A 1040 15.19 -9.18 12.15
N HIS A 1041 15.68 -8.13 12.81
CA HIS A 1041 15.17 -6.79 12.64
C HIS A 1041 15.45 -6.22 11.24
N GLY A 1042 14.45 -5.50 10.69
CA GLY A 1042 14.60 -4.72 9.48
C GLY A 1042 14.95 -5.56 8.26
N THR A 1043 15.96 -5.11 7.52
CA THR A 1043 16.45 -5.73 6.29
C THR A 1043 17.20 -7.06 6.48
N ASN A 1044 17.31 -7.61 7.71
CA ASN A 1044 17.91 -8.92 8.02
C ASN A 1044 17.07 -10.12 7.53
N THR A 1045 16.66 -10.08 6.26
CA THR A 1045 15.98 -11.14 5.51
C THR A 1045 16.99 -11.96 4.70
N VAL A 1046 16.54 -13.01 4.03
CA VAL A 1046 17.39 -13.75 3.09
C VAL A 1046 17.84 -12.88 1.91
N ARG A 1047 19.08 -13.08 1.45
CA ARG A 1047 19.74 -12.20 0.47
C ARG A 1047 19.06 -12.16 -0.91
N ASP A 1048 18.32 -13.18 -1.30
CA ASP A 1048 17.56 -13.21 -2.57
C ASP A 1048 16.11 -12.70 -2.44
N PHE A 1049 15.80 -12.06 -1.30
CA PHE A 1049 14.56 -11.33 -1.02
C PHE A 1049 14.79 -9.86 -0.63
N VAL A 1050 15.92 -9.54 0.00
CA VAL A 1050 16.15 -8.23 0.64
C VAL A 1050 15.92 -7.03 -0.28
N GLU A 1051 16.17 -7.18 -1.59
CA GLU A 1051 15.96 -6.12 -2.59
C GLU A 1051 14.52 -6.04 -3.11
N ALA A 1052 13.66 -7.02 -2.83
CA ALA A 1052 12.30 -7.04 -3.36
C ALA A 1052 11.44 -5.88 -2.80
N PRO A 1053 11.53 -5.53 -1.51
CA PRO A 1053 10.85 -4.36 -0.97
C PRO A 1053 11.26 -3.02 -1.60
N SER A 1054 12.55 -2.78 -1.78
CA SER A 1054 13.10 -1.54 -2.35
C SER A 1054 12.80 -1.42 -3.83
N GLN A 1055 13.05 -2.48 -4.61
CA GLN A 1055 12.76 -2.52 -6.05
C GLN A 1055 11.25 -2.40 -6.36
N MET A 1056 10.37 -2.83 -5.45
CA MET A 1056 8.94 -2.66 -5.65
C MET A 1056 8.58 -1.16 -5.66
N LEU A 1057 9.16 -0.40 -4.73
CA LEU A 1057 8.91 1.03 -4.58
C LEU A 1057 9.44 1.85 -5.76
N GLU A 1058 10.52 1.42 -6.43
CA GLU A 1058 11.03 2.07 -7.65
C GLU A 1058 9.96 2.30 -8.73
N ASN A 1059 8.91 1.47 -8.77
CA ASN A 1059 7.81 1.61 -9.73
C ASN A 1059 7.02 2.93 -9.58
N TRP A 1060 7.05 3.59 -8.43
CA TRP A 1060 6.43 4.93 -8.28
C TRP A 1060 7.19 5.98 -9.10
N CYS A 1061 8.51 5.85 -9.23
CA CYS A 1061 9.33 6.72 -10.07
C CYS A 1061 9.08 6.51 -11.58
N TRP A 1062 8.26 5.52 -11.96
CA TRP A 1062 7.85 5.26 -13.34
C TRP A 1062 6.33 5.43 -13.57
N THR A 1063 5.60 5.87 -12.54
CA THR A 1063 4.15 6.08 -12.61
C THR A 1063 3.84 7.53 -12.97
N PRO A 1064 3.07 7.84 -14.05
CA PRO A 1064 2.90 9.22 -14.53
C PRO A 1064 2.40 10.21 -13.47
N SER A 1065 1.39 9.81 -12.69
CA SER A 1065 0.82 10.66 -11.64
C SER A 1065 1.80 10.95 -10.51
N GLN A 1066 2.72 10.01 -10.23
CA GLN A 1066 3.71 10.13 -9.17
C GLN A 1066 4.95 10.90 -9.64
N LEU A 1067 5.43 10.69 -10.87
CA LEU A 1067 6.44 11.55 -11.49
C LEU A 1067 6.03 13.02 -11.45
N LYS A 1068 4.76 13.30 -11.76
CA LYS A 1068 4.20 14.66 -11.68
C LYS A 1068 4.12 15.18 -10.25
N SER A 1069 3.75 14.35 -9.27
CA SER A 1069 3.63 14.75 -7.86
C SER A 1069 4.98 15.03 -7.20
N LEU A 1070 6.03 14.29 -7.62
CA LEU A 1070 7.42 14.47 -7.18
C LEU A 1070 8.12 15.65 -7.88
N SER A 1071 7.59 16.11 -9.02
CA SER A 1071 8.22 17.18 -9.81
C SER A 1071 7.89 18.58 -9.31
N LYS A 1072 8.93 19.43 -9.24
CA LYS A 1072 8.81 20.88 -9.09
C LYS A 1072 10.01 21.59 -9.70
N HIS A 1073 9.78 22.46 -10.68
CA HIS A 1073 10.85 23.17 -11.37
C HIS A 1073 11.63 24.11 -10.43
N TYR A 1074 12.96 24.02 -10.43
CA TYR A 1074 13.80 24.71 -9.44
C TYR A 1074 13.70 26.24 -9.50
N SER A 1075 13.46 26.80 -10.68
CA SER A 1075 13.29 28.25 -10.86
C SER A 1075 12.06 28.82 -10.12
N THR A 1076 11.13 27.96 -9.69
CA THR A 1076 9.94 28.37 -8.92
C THR A 1076 10.17 28.39 -7.41
N LEU A 1077 11.33 27.90 -6.94
CA LEU A 1077 11.63 27.78 -5.50
C LEU A 1077 12.06 29.10 -4.88
N SER A 1078 12.72 29.99 -5.63
CA SER A 1078 13.13 31.31 -5.15
C SER A 1078 13.32 32.32 -6.30
N PRO A 1079 13.19 33.64 -6.02
CA PRO A 1079 13.51 34.68 -6.99
C PRO A 1079 14.95 34.61 -7.51
N ASP A 1080 15.91 34.21 -6.68
CA ASP A 1080 17.33 34.10 -7.05
C ASP A 1080 17.57 32.96 -8.04
N TYR A 1081 16.92 31.80 -7.84
CA TYR A 1081 16.98 30.70 -8.80
C TYR A 1081 16.28 31.04 -10.11
N LEU A 1082 15.19 31.81 -10.07
CA LEU A 1082 14.55 32.31 -11.29
C LEU A 1082 15.47 33.26 -12.06
N ALA A 1083 16.18 34.15 -11.37
CA ALA A 1083 17.14 35.06 -11.99
C ALA A 1083 18.30 34.29 -12.61
N ALA A 1084 18.91 33.35 -11.88
CA ALA A 1084 20.00 32.52 -12.37
C ALA A 1084 19.59 31.63 -13.56
N TRP A 1085 18.38 31.06 -13.54
CA TRP A 1085 17.85 30.32 -14.68
C TRP A 1085 17.68 31.22 -15.91
N LYS A 1086 17.11 32.43 -15.76
CA LYS A 1086 16.95 33.39 -16.87
C LYS A 1086 18.28 33.84 -17.49
N GLU A 1087 19.34 33.96 -16.68
CA GLU A 1087 20.69 34.24 -17.19
C GLU A 1087 21.17 33.17 -18.18
N GLN A 1088 20.80 31.89 -17.94
CA GLN A 1088 21.20 30.75 -18.76
C GLN A 1088 20.23 30.49 -19.93
N ALA A 1089 18.92 30.65 -19.70
CA ALA A 1089 17.86 30.33 -20.65
C ALA A 1089 17.69 31.38 -21.78
N GLY A 1090 18.27 32.58 -21.63
CA GLY A 1090 18.23 33.62 -22.64
C GLY A 1090 16.81 34.12 -22.92
N SER A 1091 16.30 33.88 -24.13
CA SER A 1091 14.97 34.33 -24.58
C SER A 1091 13.85 33.30 -24.39
N GLN A 1092 14.13 32.15 -23.76
CA GLN A 1092 13.14 31.10 -23.52
C GLN A 1092 12.06 31.56 -22.53
N GLU A 1093 10.82 31.10 -22.75
CA GLU A 1093 9.73 31.31 -21.80
C GLU A 1093 9.98 30.56 -20.49
N ALA A 1094 9.51 31.13 -19.38
CA ALA A 1094 9.68 30.50 -18.07
C ALA A 1094 8.96 29.13 -18.03
N PRO A 1095 9.60 28.09 -17.45
CA PRO A 1095 9.06 26.74 -17.42
C PRO A 1095 7.87 26.65 -16.48
N SER A 1096 6.99 25.66 -16.72
CA SER A 1096 5.90 25.32 -15.81
C SER A 1096 6.43 24.86 -14.45
N GLU A 1097 5.66 25.07 -13.39
CA GLU A 1097 6.03 24.61 -12.04
C GLU A 1097 6.16 23.08 -11.97
N GLN A 1098 5.26 22.33 -12.60
CA GLN A 1098 5.33 20.87 -12.69
C GLN A 1098 5.87 20.43 -14.05
N ILE A 1099 6.45 19.23 -14.09
CA ILE A 1099 6.95 18.63 -15.32
C ILE A 1099 5.79 18.44 -16.34
N PRO A 1100 5.95 18.83 -17.62
CA PRO A 1100 4.90 18.65 -18.62
C PRO A 1100 4.57 17.18 -18.88
N ASP A 1101 3.30 16.87 -19.15
CA ASP A 1101 2.86 15.50 -19.42
C ASP A 1101 3.56 14.88 -20.63
N SER A 1102 3.91 15.67 -21.65
CA SER A 1102 4.69 15.22 -22.80
C SER A 1102 6.11 14.75 -22.44
N VAL A 1103 6.75 15.39 -21.45
CA VAL A 1103 8.07 14.98 -20.97
C VAL A 1103 7.96 13.70 -20.15
N ILE A 1104 6.91 13.56 -19.33
CA ILE A 1104 6.61 12.31 -18.61
C ILE A 1104 6.38 11.16 -19.60
N GLU A 1105 5.55 11.36 -20.62
CA GLU A 1105 5.29 10.34 -21.64
C GLU A 1105 6.56 9.91 -22.36
N ASN A 1106 7.44 10.86 -22.72
CA ASN A 1106 8.74 10.55 -23.31
C ASN A 1106 9.65 9.77 -22.36
N LEU A 1107 9.75 10.19 -21.09
CA LEU A 1107 10.53 9.48 -20.07
C LEU A 1107 10.04 8.05 -19.87
N ILE A 1108 8.73 7.83 -19.75
CA ILE A 1108 8.16 6.49 -19.57
C ILE A 1108 8.41 5.61 -20.81
N ARG A 1109 8.39 6.17 -22.01
CA ARG A 1109 8.75 5.42 -23.24
C ARG A 1109 10.20 4.94 -23.24
N THR A 1110 11.08 5.57 -22.45
CA THR A 1110 12.48 5.14 -22.32
C THR A 1110 12.71 4.04 -21.30
N LYS A 1111 11.73 3.71 -20.44
CA LYS A 1111 11.87 2.71 -19.37
C LYS A 1111 12.47 1.39 -19.85
N HIS A 1112 12.03 0.93 -21.03
CA HIS A 1112 12.45 -0.36 -21.60
C HIS A 1112 13.40 -0.22 -22.81
N VAL A 1113 14.01 0.95 -22.99
CA VAL A 1113 15.01 1.14 -24.04
C VAL A 1113 16.32 0.52 -23.61
N ASN A 1114 16.87 -0.38 -24.44
CA ASN A 1114 18.10 -1.14 -24.15
C ASN A 1114 18.03 -2.01 -22.87
N ASP A 1115 16.82 -2.33 -22.43
CA ASP A 1115 16.56 -3.07 -21.20
C ASP A 1115 17.01 -4.53 -21.33
N ALA A 1116 16.99 -5.10 -22.54
CA ALA A 1116 17.53 -6.44 -22.75
C ALA A 1116 19.05 -6.48 -22.54
N LEU A 1117 19.79 -5.51 -23.08
CA LEU A 1117 21.24 -5.40 -22.84
C LEU A 1117 21.58 -5.12 -21.38
N PHE A 1118 20.80 -4.27 -20.71
CA PHE A 1118 20.96 -4.04 -19.28
C PHE A 1118 20.82 -5.34 -18.48
N ASN A 1119 19.72 -6.08 -18.69
CA ASN A 1119 19.48 -7.33 -17.98
C ASN A 1119 20.45 -8.46 -18.38
N LEU A 1120 20.90 -8.52 -19.64
CA LEU A 1120 21.97 -9.44 -20.06
C LEU A 1120 23.29 -9.15 -19.35
N ARG A 1121 23.60 -7.88 -19.04
CA ARG A 1121 24.75 -7.54 -18.21
C ARG A 1121 24.58 -8.02 -16.76
N GLN A 1122 23.39 -7.89 -16.18
CA GLN A 1122 23.11 -8.45 -14.83
C GLN A 1122 23.23 -9.98 -14.82
N LEU A 1123 22.76 -10.64 -15.88
CA LEU A 1123 22.92 -12.08 -16.08
C LEU A 1123 24.38 -12.50 -16.18
N HIS A 1124 25.26 -11.70 -16.82
CA HIS A 1124 26.70 -11.98 -16.85
C HIS A 1124 27.26 -12.10 -15.43
N PHE A 1125 26.94 -11.16 -14.55
CA PHE A 1125 27.39 -11.23 -13.16
C PHE A 1125 26.83 -12.43 -12.40
N GLY A 1126 25.51 -12.67 -12.49
CA GLY A 1126 24.88 -13.82 -11.82
C GLY A 1126 25.41 -15.17 -12.31
N ILE A 1127 25.60 -15.32 -13.62
CA ILE A 1127 26.13 -16.55 -14.22
C ILE A 1127 27.61 -16.73 -13.91
N PHE A 1128 28.42 -15.67 -13.94
CA PHE A 1128 29.83 -15.75 -13.53
C PHE A 1128 29.97 -16.15 -12.06
N ASP A 1129 29.20 -15.52 -11.16
CA ASP A 1129 29.17 -15.85 -9.73
C ASP A 1129 28.84 -17.32 -9.48
N MET A 1130 27.79 -17.85 -10.15
CA MET A 1130 27.46 -19.26 -10.07
C MET A 1130 28.56 -20.15 -10.67
N THR A 1131 29.17 -19.75 -11.79
CA THR A 1131 30.22 -20.53 -12.47
C THR A 1131 31.45 -20.74 -11.57
N VAL A 1132 31.92 -19.68 -10.90
CA VAL A 1132 33.13 -19.76 -10.06
C VAL A 1132 32.86 -20.41 -8.70
N HIS A 1133 31.61 -20.46 -8.23
CA HIS A 1133 31.22 -21.06 -6.96
C HIS A 1133 30.55 -22.44 -7.09
N GLN A 1134 30.34 -22.94 -8.31
CA GLN A 1134 29.77 -24.26 -8.58
C GLN A 1134 30.71 -25.15 -9.44
N PRO A 1135 32.00 -25.28 -9.10
CA PRO A 1135 32.89 -26.17 -9.84
C PRO A 1135 32.48 -27.63 -9.66
N GLU A 1136 32.71 -28.45 -10.70
CA GLU A 1136 32.44 -29.89 -10.67
C GLU A 1136 33.26 -30.60 -9.57
N SER A 1137 34.52 -30.19 -9.40
CA SER A 1137 35.43 -30.70 -8.37
C SER A 1137 36.39 -29.62 -7.89
N HIS A 1138 37.02 -29.88 -6.73
CA HIS A 1138 38.00 -28.97 -6.16
C HIS A 1138 39.25 -28.77 -7.03
N GLU A 1139 39.65 -29.77 -7.81
CA GLU A 1139 40.77 -29.59 -8.75
C GLU A 1139 40.39 -28.70 -9.94
N LYS A 1140 39.11 -28.74 -10.37
CA LYS A 1140 38.65 -27.91 -11.49
C LYS A 1140 38.64 -26.42 -11.17
N ILE A 1141 38.37 -26.03 -9.92
CA ILE A 1141 38.43 -24.60 -9.56
C ILE A 1141 39.87 -24.07 -9.52
N LYS A 1142 40.85 -24.91 -9.17
CA LYS A 1142 42.28 -24.53 -9.20
C LYS A 1142 42.80 -24.27 -10.62
N GLU A 1143 42.23 -24.96 -11.61
CA GLU A 1143 42.59 -24.84 -13.03
C GLU A 1143 41.84 -23.72 -13.77
N LEU A 1144 40.77 -23.15 -13.19
CA LEU A 1144 39.89 -22.22 -13.89
C LEU A 1144 40.63 -20.90 -14.25
N PRO A 1145 40.64 -20.47 -15.52
CA PRO A 1145 41.16 -19.16 -15.92
C PRO A 1145 40.08 -18.10 -15.65
N ILE A 1146 40.14 -17.48 -14.46
CA ILE A 1146 39.02 -16.71 -13.91
C ILE A 1146 38.73 -15.45 -14.73
N SER A 1147 39.73 -14.62 -15.02
CA SER A 1147 39.52 -13.36 -15.74
C SER A 1147 39.12 -13.62 -17.19
N ALA A 1148 39.74 -14.60 -17.87
CA ALA A 1148 39.25 -15.06 -19.17
C ALA A 1148 37.81 -15.58 -19.12
N THR A 1149 37.42 -16.31 -18.07
CA THR A 1149 36.03 -16.78 -17.90
C THR A 1149 35.09 -15.59 -17.72
N TYR A 1150 35.47 -14.58 -16.93
CA TYR A 1150 34.69 -13.37 -16.74
C TYR A 1150 34.45 -12.62 -18.06
N ASN A 1151 35.51 -12.36 -18.83
CA ASN A 1151 35.43 -11.62 -20.09
C ASN A 1151 34.70 -12.41 -21.19
N SER A 1152 34.98 -13.71 -21.30
CA SER A 1152 34.29 -14.59 -22.25
C SER A 1152 32.80 -14.68 -21.95
N LEU A 1153 32.39 -14.84 -20.68
CA LEU A 1153 30.96 -14.85 -20.31
C LEU A 1153 30.30 -13.50 -20.61
N ARG A 1154 31.00 -12.38 -20.35
CA ARG A 1154 30.49 -11.03 -20.67
C ARG A 1154 30.18 -10.92 -22.15
N LYS A 1155 31.13 -11.28 -23.01
CA LYS A 1155 30.96 -11.29 -24.47
C LYS A 1155 29.84 -12.23 -24.91
N GLN A 1156 29.80 -13.46 -24.39
CA GLN A 1156 28.79 -14.46 -24.79
C GLN A 1156 27.36 -14.10 -24.38
N ILE A 1157 27.20 -13.41 -23.26
CA ILE A 1157 25.88 -13.08 -22.70
C ILE A 1157 25.41 -11.72 -23.23
N THR A 1158 26.25 -10.69 -23.14
CA THR A 1158 25.89 -9.34 -23.58
C THR A 1158 26.01 -9.15 -25.08
N GLN A 1159 26.80 -9.98 -25.76
CA GLN A 1159 27.10 -9.92 -27.21
C GLN A 1159 27.81 -8.64 -27.67
N MET A 1160 28.28 -7.83 -26.72
CA MET A 1160 29.16 -6.69 -27.00
C MET A 1160 30.61 -7.16 -27.08
N GLU A 1161 31.36 -6.59 -28.02
CA GLU A 1161 32.77 -6.92 -28.19
C GLU A 1161 33.65 -6.14 -27.20
N GLY A 1162 34.57 -6.83 -26.54
CA GLY A 1162 35.64 -6.21 -25.77
C GLY A 1162 36.98 -6.18 -26.53
N PRO A 1163 38.05 -5.74 -25.87
CA PRO A 1163 39.41 -5.76 -26.40
C PRO A 1163 39.88 -7.11 -26.98
N GLU A 1164 39.26 -8.24 -26.60
CA GLU A 1164 39.55 -9.53 -27.19
C GLU A 1164 39.29 -9.58 -28.70
N SER A 1165 38.34 -8.79 -29.23
CA SER A 1165 38.12 -8.70 -30.69
C SER A 1165 39.20 -7.89 -31.42
N LEU A 1166 40.01 -7.12 -30.68
CA LEU A 1166 41.19 -6.41 -31.18
C LEU A 1166 42.49 -7.23 -31.04
N GLY A 1167 42.40 -8.50 -30.63
CA GLY A 1167 43.54 -9.40 -30.48
C GLY A 1167 44.28 -9.30 -29.15
N LEU A 1168 43.71 -8.66 -28.12
CA LEU A 1168 44.31 -8.57 -26.77
C LEU A 1168 44.14 -9.85 -25.92
N GLY A 1169 43.53 -10.92 -26.47
CA GLY A 1169 43.21 -12.14 -25.72
C GLY A 1169 42.04 -11.96 -24.75
N GLU A 1170 41.70 -12.97 -23.96
CA GLU A 1170 40.56 -12.94 -23.02
C GLU A 1170 40.95 -12.44 -21.60
N GLU A 1171 42.23 -12.22 -21.33
CA GLU A 1171 42.77 -11.78 -20.02
C GLU A 1171 43.05 -10.26 -19.99
N TRP A 1172 42.38 -9.48 -20.83
CA TRP A 1172 42.65 -8.04 -21.01
C TRP A 1172 42.19 -7.16 -19.82
N GLY A 1173 41.31 -7.67 -18.96
CA GLY A 1173 40.77 -6.96 -17.81
C GLY A 1173 40.32 -7.92 -16.72
N HIS A 1174 40.30 -7.41 -15.50
CA HIS A 1174 40.10 -8.18 -14.27
C HIS A 1174 38.89 -7.65 -13.50
N GLY A 1175 37.75 -7.53 -14.17
CA GLY A 1175 36.54 -6.96 -13.59
C GLY A 1175 36.08 -7.67 -12.31
N GLU A 1176 36.35 -8.97 -12.18
CA GLU A 1176 36.10 -9.73 -10.94
C GLU A 1176 36.91 -9.24 -9.74
N ALA A 1177 38.11 -8.69 -9.95
CA ALA A 1177 38.97 -8.14 -8.91
C ALA A 1177 38.47 -6.78 -8.39
N THR A 1178 37.57 -6.15 -9.14
CA THR A 1178 36.88 -4.90 -8.76
C THR A 1178 35.45 -5.15 -8.25
N PHE A 1179 35.00 -6.40 -8.27
CA PHE A 1179 33.61 -6.76 -7.98
C PHE A 1179 33.41 -7.08 -6.50
N GLY A 1180 33.30 -6.02 -5.69
CA GLY A 1180 33.17 -6.10 -4.24
C GLY A 1180 32.10 -7.08 -3.72
N HIS A 1181 30.97 -7.23 -4.42
CA HIS A 1181 29.90 -8.16 -4.05
C HIS A 1181 30.36 -9.61 -3.86
N LEU A 1182 31.25 -10.10 -4.73
CA LEU A 1182 31.68 -11.50 -4.70
C LEU A 1182 32.54 -11.82 -3.47
N ILE A 1183 33.08 -10.81 -2.80
CA ILE A 1183 33.88 -10.97 -1.58
C ILE A 1183 33.10 -10.48 -0.35
N GLY A 1184 32.30 -9.42 -0.48
CA GLY A 1184 31.50 -8.79 0.57
C GLY A 1184 30.17 -9.49 0.90
N GLY A 1185 30.10 -10.82 0.76
CA GLY A 1185 28.98 -11.63 1.26
C GLY A 1185 27.87 -11.99 0.25
N TYR A 1186 27.94 -11.52 -1.00
CA TYR A 1186 27.02 -11.90 -2.08
C TYR A 1186 27.54 -13.08 -2.94
N ASP A 1187 28.61 -13.75 -2.51
CA ASP A 1187 29.11 -14.98 -3.15
C ASP A 1187 28.01 -16.06 -3.30
N ALA A 1188 27.89 -16.59 -4.51
CA ALA A 1188 26.82 -17.46 -4.96
C ALA A 1188 25.41 -16.91 -4.63
N GLY A 1189 25.24 -15.61 -4.82
CA GLY A 1189 24.08 -14.84 -4.38
C GLY A 1189 23.76 -13.63 -5.24
N TYR A 1190 24.58 -13.29 -6.22
CA TYR A 1190 24.33 -12.11 -7.06
C TYR A 1190 23.04 -12.23 -7.89
N TYR A 1191 22.59 -13.46 -8.18
CA TYR A 1191 21.28 -13.73 -8.80
C TYR A 1191 20.12 -13.11 -8.00
N GLY A 1192 20.31 -12.84 -6.71
CA GLY A 1192 19.33 -12.28 -5.79
C GLY A 1192 18.75 -10.94 -6.25
N TYR A 1193 19.52 -10.13 -6.99
CA TYR A 1193 19.03 -8.88 -7.57
C TYR A 1193 17.93 -9.11 -8.63
N LEU A 1194 18.15 -10.09 -9.53
CA LEU A 1194 17.18 -10.42 -10.58
C LEU A 1194 15.98 -11.18 -10.04
N SER A 1195 16.17 -12.10 -9.08
CA SER A 1195 15.04 -12.81 -8.46
C SER A 1195 14.18 -11.87 -7.60
N SER A 1196 14.80 -10.94 -6.87
CA SER A 1196 14.07 -9.91 -6.14
C SER A 1196 13.25 -9.02 -7.07
N GLN A 1197 13.77 -8.72 -8.26
CA GLN A 1197 13.06 -7.91 -9.25
C GLN A 1197 11.81 -8.63 -9.78
N VAL A 1198 11.87 -9.96 -9.91
CA VAL A 1198 10.70 -10.77 -10.23
C VAL A 1198 9.63 -10.63 -9.15
N TYR A 1199 10.01 -10.83 -7.88
CA TYR A 1199 9.08 -10.75 -6.76
C TYR A 1199 8.50 -9.35 -6.59
N SER A 1200 9.33 -8.32 -6.72
CA SER A 1200 8.92 -6.93 -6.62
C SER A 1200 7.96 -6.52 -7.72
N THR A 1201 8.21 -6.98 -8.96
CA THR A 1201 7.30 -6.72 -10.08
C THR A 1201 5.97 -7.41 -9.87
N ASP A 1202 5.94 -8.66 -9.38
CA ASP A 1202 4.67 -9.35 -9.10
C ASP A 1202 3.88 -8.67 -7.97
N MET A 1203 4.56 -8.21 -6.91
CA MET A 1203 3.95 -7.39 -5.84
C MET A 1203 3.31 -6.11 -6.40
N PHE A 1204 4.06 -5.33 -7.17
CA PHE A 1204 3.57 -4.07 -7.72
C PHE A 1204 2.43 -4.29 -8.71
N TYR A 1205 2.61 -5.17 -9.70
CA TYR A 1205 1.62 -5.40 -10.76
C TYR A 1205 0.33 -6.05 -10.26
N THR A 1206 0.42 -6.92 -9.25
CA THR A 1206 -0.77 -7.58 -8.69
C THR A 1206 -1.57 -6.66 -7.76
N VAL A 1207 -0.90 -5.81 -6.97
CA VAL A 1207 -1.53 -5.09 -5.86
C VAL A 1207 -1.65 -3.58 -6.08
N PHE A 1208 -0.65 -2.95 -6.70
CA PHE A 1208 -0.53 -1.49 -6.75
C PHE A 1208 -0.70 -0.87 -8.15
N LYS A 1209 -0.47 -1.61 -9.25
CA LYS A 1209 -0.46 -1.02 -10.60
C LYS A 1209 -1.74 -0.26 -10.98
N ASP A 1210 -2.91 -0.79 -10.59
CA ASP A 1210 -4.20 -0.18 -10.90
C ASP A 1210 -4.47 1.08 -10.05
N ASP A 1211 -3.97 1.10 -8.81
CA ASP A 1211 -4.11 2.22 -7.87
C ASP A 1211 -2.86 2.32 -6.95
N PRO A 1212 -1.79 2.99 -7.43
CA PRO A 1212 -0.52 3.05 -6.71
C PRO A 1212 -0.58 3.80 -5.38
N MET A 1213 -1.63 4.56 -5.09
CA MET A 1213 -1.78 5.29 -3.83
C MET A 1213 -2.83 4.66 -2.91
N ASN A 1214 -3.19 3.39 -3.12
CA ASN A 1214 -4.19 2.72 -2.29
C ASN A 1214 -3.69 2.52 -0.83
N PRO A 1215 -4.24 3.22 0.18
CA PRO A 1215 -3.73 3.13 1.54
C PRO A 1215 -3.98 1.77 2.19
N THR A 1216 -5.07 1.07 1.81
CA THR A 1216 -5.34 -0.28 2.33
C THR A 1216 -4.31 -1.29 1.83
N ALA A 1217 -3.93 -1.19 0.55
CA ALA A 1217 -2.86 -2.00 -0.01
C ALA A 1217 -1.50 -1.67 0.63
N GLY A 1218 -1.22 -0.38 0.85
CA GLY A 1218 -0.01 0.09 1.53
C GLY A 1218 0.11 -0.46 2.96
N ARG A 1219 -0.95 -0.38 3.78
CA ARG A 1219 -0.97 -0.98 5.14
C ARG A 1219 -0.80 -2.50 5.09
N ARG A 1220 -1.44 -3.18 4.14
CA ARG A 1220 -1.25 -4.62 3.95
C ARG A 1220 0.21 -4.96 3.66
N TYR A 1221 0.86 -4.21 2.77
CA TYR A 1221 2.28 -4.38 2.46
C TYR A 1221 3.16 -4.14 3.68
N ARG A 1222 2.94 -3.05 4.42
CA ARG A 1222 3.61 -2.77 5.69
C ARG A 1222 3.51 -3.98 6.65
N TYR A 1223 2.31 -4.42 7.00
CA TYR A 1223 2.12 -5.46 8.03
C TYR A 1223 2.57 -6.87 7.60
N LYS A 1224 2.40 -7.20 6.32
CA LYS A 1224 2.66 -8.56 5.81
C LYS A 1224 4.10 -8.75 5.35
N VAL A 1225 4.71 -7.70 4.79
CA VAL A 1225 6.05 -7.77 4.22
C VAL A 1225 7.07 -7.13 5.15
N LEU A 1226 6.90 -5.84 5.47
CA LEU A 1226 7.94 -5.08 6.17
C LEU A 1226 7.99 -5.35 7.68
N GLU A 1227 6.84 -5.44 8.37
CA GLU A 1227 6.83 -5.65 9.83
C GLU A 1227 7.43 -6.99 10.25
N LYS A 1228 7.56 -7.94 9.32
CA LYS A 1228 8.15 -9.26 9.59
C LYS A 1228 9.66 -9.24 9.67
N GLY A 1229 10.35 -8.32 8.99
CA GLY A 1229 11.80 -8.43 8.79
C GLY A 1229 12.20 -9.87 8.41
N GLY A 1230 13.24 -10.40 9.03
CA GLY A 1230 13.68 -11.79 8.89
C GLY A 1230 13.01 -12.82 9.81
N SER A 1231 11.97 -12.45 10.58
CA SER A 1231 11.36 -13.32 11.59
C SER A 1231 10.48 -14.44 11.01
N GLN A 1232 10.17 -14.37 9.72
CA GLN A 1232 9.33 -15.31 9.00
C GLN A 1232 10.00 -15.73 7.69
N ASP A 1233 9.75 -16.95 7.21
CA ASP A 1233 10.17 -17.37 5.88
C ASP A 1233 9.54 -16.48 4.79
N GLU A 1234 10.39 -15.98 3.90
CA GLU A 1234 10.04 -14.94 2.94
C GLU A 1234 9.09 -15.45 1.84
N MET A 1235 9.08 -16.76 1.54
CA MET A 1235 8.07 -17.35 0.66
C MET A 1235 6.68 -17.33 1.31
N THR A 1236 6.63 -17.58 2.62
CA THR A 1236 5.39 -17.43 3.40
C THR A 1236 4.92 -15.96 3.39
N THR A 1237 5.85 -15.02 3.60
CA THR A 1237 5.58 -13.57 3.53
C THR A 1237 4.97 -13.16 2.18
N LEU A 1238 5.58 -13.56 1.07
CA LEU A 1238 5.05 -13.28 -0.27
C LEU A 1238 3.69 -13.94 -0.50
N THR A 1239 3.52 -15.19 -0.05
CA THR A 1239 2.27 -15.94 -0.24
C THR A 1239 1.11 -15.29 0.50
N GLU A 1240 1.31 -14.84 1.74
CA GLU A 1240 0.28 -14.10 2.49
C GLU A 1240 -0.06 -12.74 1.86
N PHE A 1241 0.94 -12.05 1.31
CA PHE A 1241 0.75 -10.76 0.67
C PHE A 1241 0.09 -10.84 -0.71
N LEU A 1242 0.44 -11.85 -1.52
CA LEU A 1242 -0.12 -12.03 -2.86
C LEU A 1242 -1.41 -12.87 -2.84
N GLY A 1243 -1.64 -13.67 -1.79
CA GLY A 1243 -2.70 -14.68 -1.73
C GLY A 1243 -2.41 -15.93 -2.57
N ARG A 1244 -1.16 -16.09 -3.04
CA ARG A 1244 -0.61 -17.18 -3.86
C ARG A 1244 0.92 -17.08 -3.85
N GLU A 1245 1.61 -18.13 -4.28
CA GLU A 1245 3.05 -18.04 -4.55
C GLU A 1245 3.36 -17.01 -5.66
N PRO A 1246 4.55 -16.38 -5.61
CA PRO A 1246 4.99 -15.41 -6.61
C PRO A 1246 5.20 -16.04 -7.99
N LYS A 1247 5.04 -15.26 -9.05
CA LYS A 1247 5.18 -15.71 -10.45
C LYS A 1247 6.06 -14.77 -11.27
N THR A 1248 6.70 -15.32 -12.31
CA THR A 1248 7.53 -14.56 -13.27
C THR A 1248 6.72 -13.80 -14.31
N ASP A 1249 5.42 -14.07 -14.47
CA ASP A 1249 4.58 -13.55 -15.55
C ASP A 1249 4.57 -12.01 -15.60
N ALA A 1250 4.47 -11.35 -14.44
CA ALA A 1250 4.44 -9.89 -14.35
C ALA A 1250 5.76 -9.26 -14.82
N PHE A 1251 6.88 -9.85 -14.42
CA PHE A 1251 8.23 -9.43 -14.83
C PHE A 1251 8.44 -9.56 -16.34
N TYR A 1252 8.09 -10.71 -16.92
CA TYR A 1252 8.22 -10.89 -18.37
C TYR A 1252 7.30 -9.98 -19.17
N LYS A 1253 6.09 -9.72 -18.67
CA LYS A 1253 5.17 -8.78 -19.31
C LYS A 1253 5.67 -7.33 -19.24
N ASP A 1254 6.26 -6.91 -18.11
CA ASP A 1254 6.85 -5.58 -17.96
C ASP A 1254 7.99 -5.37 -18.98
N MET A 1255 8.86 -6.38 -19.16
CA MET A 1255 9.94 -6.35 -20.16
C MET A 1255 9.47 -6.57 -21.62
N GLY A 1256 8.18 -6.81 -21.88
CA GLY A 1256 7.66 -7.08 -23.22
C GLY A 1256 8.08 -8.44 -23.83
N LEU A 1257 8.37 -9.44 -22.99
CA LEU A 1257 8.82 -10.79 -23.40
C LEU A 1257 7.73 -11.88 -23.32
N ALA A 1258 6.50 -11.55 -22.89
CA ALA A 1258 5.40 -12.50 -22.66
C ALA A 1258 4.06 -12.05 -23.26
#